data_AF-A0A8C9UKA7-F1
#
_entry.id   AF-A0A8C9UKA7-F1
#
_cell.length_a   1.000
_cell.length_b   1.000
_cell.length_c   1.000
_cell.angle_alpha   90.00
_cell.angle_beta   90.00
_cell.angle_gamma   90.00
#
_symmetry.space_group_name_H-M   'P 1'
#
loop_
_entity.id
_entity.type
_entity.pdbx_description
1 polymer ?
#
loop_
_entity_poly.entity_id
_entity_poly.type
_entity_poly.pdbx_seq_one_letter_code
_entity_poly.pdbx_strand_id
1 'polypeptide(L)'
;LSKESPEEGVTMVPPPCVAPCPDPVLPSALCSVSFSDPEGYIDSSDYPPLPFNSFLQCTYNVTVYTGYGVELQVKSVNLSEGELLSIRGVDGSTLTVLANQTLLVEGQVIRSPTNTISVYFRTFQDDGPGTFQLHYQAFMLSCNFPRRGKGETGRRDTHGLPLSALCLPTWTSPLRRSRAQRLGGQACPSHPANANGSQFCVWTIEAPEGQKLHLHFERLSLHDKDRMTVYSGRTNASALLYDSLLTESVPFEGLLSHANSIRIEFTSQQGPAATAFNIRFEAFEKGHCYEPYLQNGNFTTSDPTYNIGTVVEFSCDPGHSLEQGPAIIECINVRDPYWNDTEPLCRAMCGGELSAMAGVVLSPNWPEPYAEGEDCVWKIHVGEEKRVFLDIQFLNLSNSDILTIYDGDEVTPHILGQYLGNTGPQKLYSSTPDLTIQFHSDPAGLIFGKGQGFIMNYIEVSRNDSCSDLPEIQNGWKTTSHTELVRGARITYQCDPGYDIVGSDTLTCQWDLSWSSDPPFCEKIMYCTDPGEVDHSTRLISDPVLLVGTTIQYTCNPGFVLDGSSLLTCYSRETGTPIWTSRLPHCVSEAAAESSLEGGNVALAIFIPVLLISLLLGGAYIYVTRCRYYSSLRLPLMYSHPYSQITVETEFDNPIYETGETREYEVSI
;
A
#
# COMPACT_ATOMS: atom_id res chain seq x y z
N LEU A 1 -72.48 -18.23 42.09
CA LEU A 1 -73.73 -17.67 41.54
C LEU A 1 -73.75 -17.96 40.04
N SER A 2 -74.81 -18.61 39.57
CA SER A 2 -75.53 -18.37 38.30
C SER A 2 -75.17 -17.04 37.62
N LYS A 3 -75.12 -16.83 36.31
CA LYS A 3 -75.73 -17.37 35.06
C LYS A 3 -75.09 -16.43 33.97
N GLU A 4 -75.00 -16.66 32.66
CA GLU A 4 -75.94 -17.15 31.65
C GLU A 4 -75.19 -17.27 30.30
N SER A 5 -75.77 -18.07 29.42
CA SER A 5 -75.39 -18.68 28.13
C SER A 5 -75.48 -17.75 26.87
N PRO A 6 -75.59 -18.26 25.61
CA PRO A 6 -74.67 -19.06 24.77
C PRO A 6 -74.51 -18.46 23.33
N GLU A 7 -73.70 -19.05 22.44
CA GLU A 7 -74.10 -19.50 21.07
C GLU A 7 -72.88 -19.90 20.19
N GLU A 8 -73.18 -20.76 19.21
CA GLU A 8 -72.34 -21.76 18.55
C GLU A 8 -71.34 -21.24 17.51
N GLY A 9 -70.28 -22.03 17.29
CA GLY A 9 -69.40 -21.92 16.13
C GLY A 9 -68.50 -23.14 15.98
N VAL A 10 -68.87 -24.03 15.06
CA VAL A 10 -68.31 -25.35 14.77
C VAL A 10 -66.80 -25.34 14.47
N THR A 11 -66.07 -26.27 15.09
CA THR A 11 -64.71 -26.69 14.75
C THR A 11 -64.65 -27.42 13.40
N MET A 12 -63.81 -26.93 12.47
CA MET A 12 -63.18 -27.75 11.44
C MET A 12 -61.71 -27.34 11.30
N VAL A 13 -60.81 -28.30 11.50
CA VAL A 13 -59.36 -28.18 11.30
C VAL A 13 -59.06 -28.29 9.80
N PRO A 14 -58.26 -27.37 9.19
CA PRO A 14 -57.66 -27.60 7.89
C PRO A 14 -56.17 -28.02 7.98
N PRO A 15 -55.65 -28.73 6.95
CA PRO A 15 -54.33 -29.35 6.91
C PRO A 15 -53.21 -28.34 6.56
N PRO A 16 -51.91 -28.73 6.61
CA PRO A 16 -50.81 -27.77 6.54
C PRO A 16 -50.57 -27.31 5.11
N CYS A 17 -50.59 -26.01 4.88
CA CYS A 17 -50.17 -25.41 3.62
C CYS A 17 -48.72 -24.93 3.71
N VAL A 18 -47.89 -25.55 2.88
CA VAL A 18 -46.54 -25.13 2.49
C VAL A 18 -46.68 -24.03 1.43
N ALA A 19 -46.38 -22.78 1.79
CA ALA A 19 -45.85 -21.70 0.94
C ALA A 19 -45.85 -20.37 1.72
N PRO A 20 -44.77 -19.56 1.73
CA PRO A 20 -44.82 -18.20 2.27
C PRO A 20 -45.60 -17.27 1.33
N CYS A 21 -46.36 -16.34 1.92
CA CYS A 21 -46.97 -15.21 1.21
C CYS A 21 -45.88 -14.27 0.64
N PRO A 22 -46.13 -13.56 -0.47
CA PRO A 22 -45.18 -12.58 -1.00
C PRO A 22 -45.14 -11.34 -0.10
N ASP A 23 -43.94 -10.98 0.36
CA ASP A 23 -43.68 -9.73 1.07
C ASP A 23 -43.99 -8.50 0.18
N PRO A 24 -44.41 -7.37 0.76
CA PRO A 24 -44.71 -6.16 0.01
C PRO A 24 -43.43 -5.60 -0.64
N VAL A 25 -43.40 -5.59 -1.98
CA VAL A 25 -42.31 -5.03 -2.78
C VAL A 25 -42.22 -3.53 -2.55
N LEU A 26 -41.20 -3.07 -1.80
CA LEU A 26 -40.79 -1.67 -1.80
C LEU A 26 -40.09 -1.32 -3.13
N PRO A 27 -40.31 -0.13 -3.71
CA PRO A 27 -39.70 0.27 -4.97
C PRO A 27 -38.18 0.52 -4.82
N SER A 28 -37.37 -0.23 -5.59
CA SER A 28 -35.94 -0.02 -5.71
C SER A 28 -35.60 1.18 -6.59
N ALA A 29 -34.56 1.94 -6.25
CA ALA A 29 -33.98 2.90 -7.19
C ALA A 29 -33.10 2.14 -8.20
N LEU A 30 -33.50 2.19 -9.46
CA LEU A 30 -32.72 1.64 -10.58
C LEU A 30 -32.03 2.78 -11.31
N CYS A 31 -30.70 2.69 -11.44
CA CYS A 31 -29.90 3.60 -12.25
C CYS A 31 -29.24 2.84 -13.41
N SER A 32 -29.23 3.43 -14.60
CA SER A 32 -28.62 2.84 -15.80
C SER A 32 -27.88 3.92 -16.56
N VAL A 33 -26.59 3.71 -16.80
CA VAL A 33 -25.68 4.69 -17.41
C VAL A 33 -24.94 4.00 -18.54
N SER A 34 -24.79 4.68 -19.67
CA SER A 34 -24.09 4.13 -20.84
C SER A 34 -22.98 5.04 -21.32
N PHE A 35 -21.82 4.47 -21.58
CA PHE A 35 -20.63 5.15 -22.09
C PHE A 35 -20.25 4.60 -23.47
N SER A 36 -19.81 5.50 -24.36
CA SER A 36 -19.41 5.15 -25.74
C SER A 36 -18.00 5.60 -26.12
N ASP A 37 -17.34 6.35 -25.25
CA ASP A 37 -15.99 6.86 -25.50
C ASP A 37 -14.95 5.72 -25.45
N PRO A 38 -13.81 5.84 -26.16
CA PRO A 38 -12.76 4.82 -26.14
C PRO A 38 -12.02 4.71 -24.81
N GLU A 39 -12.13 5.71 -23.93
CA GLU A 39 -11.50 5.74 -22.63
C GLU A 39 -12.34 6.60 -21.67
N GLY A 40 -12.35 6.27 -20.39
CA GLY A 40 -13.06 7.06 -19.38
C GLY A 40 -13.08 6.41 -18.01
N TYR A 41 -13.85 6.99 -17.10
CA TYR A 41 -13.96 6.52 -15.71
C TYR A 41 -15.42 6.22 -15.35
N ILE A 42 -15.61 5.20 -14.52
CA ILE A 42 -16.87 4.89 -13.86
C ILE A 42 -16.65 5.10 -12.37
N ASP A 43 -17.30 6.12 -11.82
CA ASP A 43 -17.20 6.49 -10.42
C ASP A 43 -18.59 6.35 -9.75
N SER A 44 -18.63 5.71 -8.59
CA SER A 44 -19.88 5.55 -7.84
C SER A 44 -20.34 6.85 -7.16
N SER A 45 -19.46 7.86 -7.04
CA SER A 45 -19.74 9.15 -6.40
C SER A 45 -20.44 10.17 -7.32
N ASP A 46 -20.47 9.95 -8.63
CA ASP A 46 -20.99 10.90 -9.62
C ASP A 46 -22.54 10.95 -9.73
N TYR A 47 -23.29 10.23 -8.87
CA TYR A 47 -24.76 10.18 -8.91
C TYR A 47 -25.44 10.47 -7.55
N PRO A 48 -26.12 11.63 -7.37
CA PRO A 48 -27.12 11.83 -6.30
C PRO A 48 -28.57 12.01 -6.87
N PRO A 49 -29.67 11.66 -6.13
CA PRO A 49 -29.76 11.23 -4.73
C PRO A 49 -30.51 9.89 -4.48
N LEU A 50 -30.31 9.37 -3.26
CA LEU A 50 -31.00 8.23 -2.61
C LEU A 50 -32.53 8.40 -2.54
N PRO A 51 -33.35 7.37 -2.83
CA PRO A 51 -34.71 7.31 -2.31
C PRO A 51 -34.73 6.79 -0.87
N PHE A 52 -35.68 7.34 -0.10
CA PHE A 52 -35.99 6.91 1.25
C PHE A 52 -36.48 5.44 1.26
N ASN A 53 -35.82 4.60 2.07
CA ASN A 53 -36.19 3.22 2.44
C ASN A 53 -35.94 2.10 1.43
N SER A 54 -34.96 2.18 0.50
CA SER A 54 -34.68 1.04 -0.41
C SER A 54 -33.19 0.85 -0.76
N PHE A 55 -32.87 -0.33 -1.33
CA PHE A 55 -31.54 -0.62 -1.90
C PHE A 55 -31.38 0.04 -3.28
N LEU A 56 -30.18 0.55 -3.57
CA LEU A 56 -29.83 1.14 -4.87
C LEU A 56 -29.26 0.05 -5.78
N GLN A 57 -29.71 -0.01 -7.04
CA GLN A 57 -29.16 -0.89 -8.06
C GLN A 57 -28.76 -0.08 -9.29
N CYS A 58 -27.48 -0.13 -9.65
CA CYS A 58 -26.90 0.63 -10.74
C CYS A 58 -26.24 -0.29 -11.77
N THR A 59 -26.51 -0.04 -13.05
CA THR A 59 -25.88 -0.74 -14.18
C THR A 59 -25.17 0.27 -15.07
N TYR A 60 -23.85 0.11 -15.23
CA TYR A 60 -23.02 0.92 -16.11
C TYR A 60 -22.61 0.09 -17.32
N ASN A 61 -23.02 0.48 -18.52
CA ASN A 61 -22.69 -0.21 -19.75
C ASN A 61 -21.66 0.60 -20.54
N VAL A 62 -20.53 0.02 -20.86
CA VAL A 62 -19.54 0.64 -21.75
C VAL A 62 -19.56 -0.13 -23.06
N THR A 63 -19.84 0.58 -24.16
CA THR A 63 -19.84 0.00 -25.51
C THR A 63 -18.89 0.77 -26.40
N VAL A 64 -17.84 0.10 -26.86
CA VAL A 64 -16.86 0.68 -27.79
C VAL A 64 -17.14 0.24 -29.23
N TYR A 65 -16.41 0.80 -30.19
CA TYR A 65 -16.53 0.46 -31.60
C TYR A 65 -16.21 -1.02 -31.88
N THR A 66 -16.83 -1.56 -32.93
CA THR A 66 -16.73 -2.98 -33.32
C THR A 66 -15.28 -3.37 -33.63
N GLY A 67 -14.85 -4.55 -33.17
CA GLY A 67 -13.47 -5.05 -33.31
C GLY A 67 -12.56 -4.70 -32.12
N TYR A 68 -13.08 -3.95 -31.15
CA TYR A 68 -12.41 -3.62 -29.90
C TYR A 68 -13.23 -4.14 -28.72
N GLY A 69 -12.57 -4.38 -27.60
CA GLY A 69 -13.13 -4.75 -26.32
C GLY A 69 -12.82 -3.65 -25.31
N VAL A 70 -13.41 -3.75 -24.14
CA VAL A 70 -13.21 -2.84 -23.03
C VAL A 70 -12.34 -3.52 -22.00
N GLU A 71 -11.21 -2.89 -21.69
CA GLU A 71 -10.35 -3.24 -20.57
C GLU A 71 -10.69 -2.31 -19.41
N LEU A 72 -11.07 -2.88 -18.27
CA LEU A 72 -11.37 -2.18 -17.03
C LEU A 72 -10.23 -2.41 -16.04
N GLN A 73 -9.62 -1.33 -15.58
CA GLN A 73 -8.68 -1.33 -14.47
C GLN A 73 -9.38 -0.85 -13.19
N VAL A 74 -9.26 -1.64 -12.13
CA VAL A 74 -9.77 -1.30 -10.81
C VAL A 74 -8.82 -0.27 -10.17
N LYS A 75 -9.29 0.96 -9.95
CA LYS A 75 -8.50 2.03 -9.30
C LYS A 75 -8.71 2.06 -7.79
N SER A 76 -9.95 1.90 -7.34
CA SER A 76 -10.27 1.78 -5.92
C SER A 76 -11.60 1.05 -5.74
N VAL A 77 -11.70 0.20 -4.72
CA VAL A 77 -12.94 -0.49 -4.33
C VAL A 77 -12.96 -0.58 -2.81
N ASN A 78 -13.97 0.02 -2.20
CA ASN A 78 -14.22 -0.05 -0.77
C ASN A 78 -15.72 -0.34 -0.57
N LEU A 79 -16.04 -1.60 -0.30
CA LEU A 79 -17.42 -2.10 -0.18
C LEU A 79 -17.70 -2.53 1.26
N SER A 80 -18.91 -2.22 1.76
CA SER A 80 -19.37 -2.63 3.08
C SER A 80 -20.04 -4.02 3.06
N GLU A 81 -20.24 -4.64 4.23
CA GLU A 81 -20.85 -5.97 4.33
C GLU A 81 -22.29 -5.99 3.77
N GLY A 82 -22.49 -6.74 2.67
CA GLY A 82 -23.78 -6.90 2.01
C GLY A 82 -23.87 -6.26 0.62
N GLU A 83 -22.97 -5.32 0.31
CA GLU A 83 -22.88 -4.69 -1.02
C GLU A 83 -22.41 -5.70 -2.09
N LEU A 84 -22.77 -5.44 -3.35
CA LEU A 84 -22.37 -6.31 -4.47
C LEU A 84 -21.91 -5.48 -5.64
N LEU A 85 -20.70 -5.74 -6.09
CA LEU A 85 -20.12 -5.23 -7.31
C LEU A 85 -19.79 -6.42 -8.21
N SER A 86 -20.30 -6.41 -9.44
CA SER A 86 -20.09 -7.49 -10.40
C SER A 86 -19.83 -6.90 -11.77
N ILE A 87 -18.70 -7.30 -12.37
CA ILE A 87 -18.33 -6.93 -13.73
C ILE A 87 -18.71 -8.09 -14.64
N ARG A 88 -19.48 -7.79 -15.69
CA ARG A 88 -20.09 -8.77 -16.58
C ARG A 88 -19.75 -8.49 -18.03
N GLY A 89 -19.31 -9.52 -18.74
CA GLY A 89 -19.14 -9.52 -20.18
C GLY A 89 -20.48 -9.76 -20.86
N VAL A 90 -20.70 -9.08 -21.98
CA VAL A 90 -21.90 -9.31 -22.81
C VAL A 90 -21.48 -10.22 -23.97
N ASP A 91 -21.96 -11.45 -24.03
CA ASP A 91 -21.73 -12.36 -25.16
C ASP A 91 -23.08 -12.75 -25.78
N GLY A 92 -23.44 -12.11 -26.90
CA GLY A 92 -24.75 -12.27 -27.53
C GLY A 92 -25.89 -11.79 -26.61
N SER A 93 -26.77 -12.71 -26.20
CA SER A 93 -27.88 -12.45 -25.27
C SER A 93 -27.63 -12.89 -23.82
N THR A 94 -26.43 -13.42 -23.52
CA THR A 94 -26.08 -13.90 -22.18
C THR A 94 -25.04 -13.01 -21.51
N LEU A 95 -25.28 -12.66 -20.25
CA LEU A 95 -24.33 -11.93 -19.40
C LEU A 95 -23.44 -12.93 -18.66
N THR A 96 -22.14 -12.88 -18.90
CA THR A 96 -21.14 -13.71 -18.21
C THR A 96 -20.48 -12.90 -17.10
N VAL A 97 -20.40 -13.44 -15.87
CA VAL A 97 -19.71 -12.74 -14.77
C VAL A 97 -18.20 -12.91 -14.96
N LEU A 98 -17.49 -11.80 -15.18
CA LEU A 98 -16.03 -11.77 -15.34
C LEU A 98 -15.32 -11.59 -14.00
N ALA A 99 -15.92 -10.79 -13.11
CA ALA A 99 -15.45 -10.61 -11.73
C ALA A 99 -16.62 -10.31 -10.79
N ASN A 100 -16.48 -10.71 -9.54
CA ASN A 100 -17.40 -10.43 -8.44
C ASN A 100 -16.69 -9.67 -7.31
N GLN A 101 -17.42 -9.18 -6.30
CA GLN A 101 -16.84 -8.36 -5.23
C GLN A 101 -15.69 -8.99 -4.45
N THR A 102 -15.60 -10.32 -4.39
CA THR A 102 -14.52 -11.03 -3.67
C THR A 102 -13.23 -11.12 -4.47
N LEU A 103 -13.31 -10.92 -5.79
CA LEU A 103 -12.19 -11.03 -6.72
C LEU A 103 -11.72 -9.68 -7.22
N LEU A 104 -12.27 -8.55 -6.74
CA LEU A 104 -11.94 -7.20 -7.18
C LEU A 104 -10.93 -6.56 -6.22
N VAL A 105 -9.69 -6.40 -6.69
CA VAL A 105 -8.58 -5.77 -5.95
C VAL A 105 -8.02 -4.60 -6.74
N GLU A 106 -7.46 -3.60 -6.05
CA GLU A 106 -6.79 -2.46 -6.69
C GLU A 106 -5.68 -2.91 -7.64
N GLY A 107 -5.64 -2.32 -8.84
CA GLY A 107 -4.67 -2.63 -9.89
C GLY A 107 -5.07 -3.78 -10.82
N GLN A 108 -6.11 -4.54 -10.49
CA GLN A 108 -6.58 -5.65 -11.32
C GLN A 108 -7.18 -5.16 -12.65
N VAL A 109 -6.92 -5.94 -13.70
CA VAL A 109 -7.36 -5.63 -15.06
C VAL A 109 -8.34 -6.71 -15.55
N ILE A 110 -9.51 -6.29 -16.02
CA ILE A 110 -10.60 -7.15 -16.48
C ILE A 110 -10.94 -6.80 -17.93
N ARG A 111 -10.88 -7.79 -18.82
CA ARG A 111 -11.12 -7.60 -20.26
C ARG A 111 -12.46 -8.17 -20.67
N SER A 112 -13.22 -7.40 -21.44
CA SER A 112 -14.48 -7.87 -22.00
C SER A 112 -14.26 -8.87 -23.15
N PRO A 113 -15.15 -9.85 -23.31
CA PRO A 113 -15.10 -10.80 -24.42
C PRO A 113 -15.58 -10.20 -25.75
N THR A 114 -16.36 -9.12 -25.70
CA THR A 114 -16.94 -8.41 -26.85
C THR A 114 -16.70 -6.91 -26.73
N ASN A 115 -17.27 -6.11 -27.63
CA ASN A 115 -17.18 -4.65 -27.57
C ASN A 115 -18.02 -4.01 -26.46
N THR A 116 -18.65 -4.80 -25.60
CA THR A 116 -19.49 -4.30 -24.50
C THR A 116 -19.14 -4.96 -23.17
N ILE A 117 -19.05 -4.15 -22.13
CA ILE A 117 -18.92 -4.60 -20.73
C ILE A 117 -19.97 -3.91 -19.86
N SER A 118 -20.46 -4.62 -18.86
CA SER A 118 -21.52 -4.16 -17.97
C SER A 118 -21.05 -4.27 -16.52
N VAL A 119 -21.08 -3.18 -15.77
CA VAL A 119 -20.76 -3.13 -14.35
C VAL A 119 -22.05 -2.99 -13.56
N TYR A 120 -22.32 -3.95 -12.68
CA TYR A 120 -23.51 -3.99 -11.85
C TYR A 120 -23.15 -3.75 -10.39
N PHE A 121 -23.74 -2.73 -9.77
CA PHE A 121 -23.52 -2.35 -8.38
C PHE A 121 -24.83 -2.34 -7.59
N ARG A 122 -24.83 -2.87 -6.36
CA ARG A 122 -25.94 -2.77 -5.42
C ARG A 122 -25.43 -2.36 -4.02
N THR A 123 -26.15 -1.45 -3.36
CA THR A 123 -25.83 -0.95 -2.00
C THR A 123 -27.08 -0.78 -1.13
N PHE A 124 -26.90 -0.80 0.19
CA PHE A 124 -27.93 -0.68 1.25
C PHE A 124 -27.69 0.57 2.11
N GLN A 125 -28.73 1.08 2.78
CA GLN A 125 -28.73 2.42 3.38
C GLN A 125 -28.11 2.51 4.79
N ASP A 126 -27.82 1.37 5.46
CA ASP A 126 -27.56 1.34 6.91
C ASP A 126 -26.11 1.63 7.33
N ASP A 127 -25.15 1.59 6.40
CA ASP A 127 -23.77 2.09 6.58
C ASP A 127 -23.35 2.69 5.24
N GLY A 128 -22.69 3.86 5.24
CA GLY A 128 -22.48 4.70 4.04
C GLY A 128 -22.12 3.94 2.74
N PRO A 129 -22.57 4.41 1.57
CA PRO A 129 -22.46 3.65 0.32
C PRO A 129 -21.00 3.34 -0.02
N GLY A 130 -20.74 2.09 -0.37
CA GLY A 130 -19.44 1.67 -0.87
C GLY A 130 -19.01 2.49 -2.07
N THR A 131 -17.72 2.80 -2.09
CA THR A 131 -17.11 3.62 -3.14
C THR A 131 -16.30 2.74 -4.07
N PHE A 132 -16.47 2.91 -5.38
CA PHE A 132 -15.58 2.29 -6.35
C PHE A 132 -15.28 3.25 -7.49
N GLN A 133 -14.05 3.14 -8.01
CA GLN A 133 -13.60 3.85 -9.19
C GLN A 133 -12.95 2.88 -10.16
N LEU A 134 -13.44 2.87 -11.40
CA LEU A 134 -12.94 2.02 -12.47
C LEU A 134 -12.50 2.89 -13.64
N HIS A 135 -11.31 2.62 -14.18
CA HIS A 135 -10.83 3.24 -15.42
C HIS A 135 -11.04 2.25 -16.56
N TYR A 136 -11.74 2.65 -17.62
CA TYR A 136 -11.90 1.82 -18.81
C TYR A 136 -11.15 2.38 -19.99
N GLN A 137 -10.60 1.50 -20.81
CA GLN A 137 -9.98 1.83 -22.09
C GLN A 137 -10.31 0.77 -23.15
N ALA A 138 -10.39 1.20 -24.41
CA ALA A 138 -10.64 0.32 -25.54
C ALA A 138 -9.35 -0.42 -25.92
N PHE A 139 -9.41 -1.75 -25.92
CA PHE A 139 -8.33 -2.62 -26.41
C PHE A 139 -8.78 -3.35 -27.68
N MET A 140 -7.84 -3.74 -28.53
CA MET A 140 -8.20 -4.46 -29.76
C MET A 140 -8.52 -5.92 -29.41
N LEU A 141 -9.71 -6.41 -29.75
CA LEU A 141 -10.04 -7.83 -29.56
C LEU A 141 -9.16 -8.65 -30.50
N SER A 142 -8.26 -9.46 -29.95
CA SER A 142 -7.66 -10.58 -30.68
C SER A 142 -8.81 -11.39 -31.25
N CYS A 143 -8.91 -11.52 -32.58
CA CYS A 143 -10.08 -12.03 -33.26
C CYS A 143 -10.57 -13.37 -32.67
N ASN A 144 -11.57 -13.34 -31.78
CA ASN A 144 -12.31 -14.52 -31.38
C ASN A 144 -13.45 -14.71 -32.38
N PHE A 145 -13.35 -15.75 -33.20
CA PHE A 145 -14.42 -16.14 -34.11
C PHE A 145 -15.66 -16.59 -33.30
N PRO A 146 -16.88 -16.20 -33.69
CA PRO A 146 -18.09 -16.75 -33.10
C PRO A 146 -18.12 -18.27 -33.27
N ARG A 147 -18.40 -19.01 -32.19
CA ARG A 147 -18.71 -20.44 -32.28
C ARG A 147 -19.91 -20.61 -33.20
N ARG A 148 -19.77 -21.49 -34.21
CA ARG A 148 -20.81 -21.83 -35.18
C ARG A 148 -22.08 -22.32 -34.47
N GLY A 149 -23.09 -21.44 -34.39
CA GLY A 149 -24.50 -21.85 -34.35
C GLY A 149 -24.86 -22.49 -35.69
N LYS A 150 -25.51 -23.65 -35.65
CA LYS A 150 -25.98 -24.34 -36.85
C LYS A 150 -27.00 -23.47 -37.59
N GLY A 151 -26.66 -23.11 -38.82
CA GLY A 151 -27.62 -22.71 -39.85
C GLY A 151 -27.77 -21.21 -40.04
N GLU A 152 -26.97 -20.62 -40.92
CA GLU A 152 -27.40 -19.48 -41.73
C GLU A 152 -26.57 -19.44 -43.02
N THR A 153 -27.27 -19.35 -44.15
CA THR A 153 -26.71 -19.34 -45.50
C THR A 153 -26.07 -17.98 -45.80
N GLY A 154 -24.88 -18.02 -46.39
CA GLY A 154 -24.02 -16.83 -46.58
C GLY A 154 -24.69 -15.71 -47.38
N ARG A 155 -24.65 -14.49 -46.82
CA ARG A 155 -24.85 -13.24 -47.58
C ARG A 155 -23.54 -12.85 -48.28
N ARG A 156 -23.66 -12.36 -49.51
CA ARG A 156 -22.60 -11.69 -50.29
C ARG A 156 -22.99 -10.22 -50.42
N ASP A 157 -22.00 -9.33 -50.43
CA ASP A 157 -22.23 -7.92 -50.76
C ASP A 157 -22.30 -7.67 -52.27
N THR A 158 -22.72 -6.45 -52.64
CA THR A 158 -23.04 -5.97 -53.99
C THR A 158 -21.91 -6.04 -55.02
N HIS A 159 -20.68 -6.40 -54.61
CA HIS A 159 -19.51 -6.61 -55.49
C HIS A 159 -19.01 -8.07 -55.55
N GLY A 160 -19.74 -9.04 -54.99
CA GLY A 160 -19.50 -10.46 -55.25
C GLY A 160 -18.28 -11.09 -54.57
N LEU A 161 -17.65 -10.44 -53.59
CA LEU A 161 -16.59 -11.01 -52.75
C LEU A 161 -17.15 -11.69 -51.49
N PRO A 162 -16.55 -12.79 -51.00
CA PRO A 162 -16.93 -13.42 -49.73
C PRO A 162 -16.48 -12.54 -48.55
N LEU A 163 -17.39 -12.34 -47.57
CA LEU A 163 -17.19 -11.54 -46.34
C LEU A 163 -16.09 -12.06 -45.39
N SER A 164 -15.39 -13.15 -45.73
CA SER A 164 -14.27 -13.70 -44.95
C SER A 164 -12.95 -12.92 -45.09
N ALA A 165 -12.96 -11.75 -45.74
CA ALA A 165 -11.75 -10.99 -46.09
C ALA A 165 -11.72 -9.54 -45.56
N LEU A 166 -12.60 -9.15 -44.62
CA LEU A 166 -12.70 -7.77 -44.12
C LEU A 166 -12.36 -7.61 -42.63
N CYS A 167 -11.29 -8.26 -42.17
CA CYS A 167 -10.61 -7.92 -40.91
C CYS A 167 -9.15 -7.51 -41.16
N LEU A 168 -8.91 -6.63 -42.12
CA LEU A 168 -7.70 -5.82 -42.20
C LEU A 168 -8.13 -4.36 -42.00
N PRO A 169 -7.58 -3.61 -41.04
CA PRO A 169 -7.85 -2.19 -40.97
C PRO A 169 -7.33 -1.54 -42.27
N THR A 170 -8.21 -0.88 -43.01
CA THR A 170 -7.79 0.11 -43.98
C THR A 170 -7.10 1.23 -43.20
N TRP A 171 -5.81 1.43 -43.48
CA TRP A 171 -4.98 2.51 -42.93
C TRP A 171 -5.65 3.87 -43.19
N THR A 172 -6.47 4.33 -42.25
CA THR A 172 -7.18 5.61 -42.33
C THR A 172 -7.14 6.30 -40.97
N SER A 173 -5.95 6.45 -40.39
CA SER A 173 -5.68 7.52 -39.43
C SER A 173 -4.21 7.98 -39.54
N PRO A 174 -3.95 9.30 -39.53
CA PRO A 174 -2.60 9.86 -39.65
C PRO A 174 -1.95 9.95 -38.27
N LEU A 175 -1.73 8.81 -37.62
CA LEU A 175 -0.92 8.74 -36.41
C LEU A 175 0.26 7.80 -36.68
N ARG A 176 1.43 8.40 -36.84
CA ARG A 176 2.73 7.73 -36.90
C ARG A 176 2.93 6.93 -35.61
N ARG A 177 2.67 5.63 -35.67
CA ARG A 177 3.23 4.57 -34.81
C ARG A 177 2.88 3.23 -35.45
N SER A 178 3.90 2.47 -35.83
CA SER A 178 3.80 1.07 -36.22
C SER A 178 3.12 0.32 -35.06
N ARG A 179 1.90 -0.21 -35.26
CA ARG A 179 1.21 -0.97 -34.23
C ARG A 179 1.42 -2.46 -34.51
N ALA A 180 2.16 -3.14 -33.65
CA ALA A 180 2.42 -4.56 -33.77
C ALA A 180 1.14 -5.39 -33.58
N GLN A 181 0.88 -6.36 -34.46
CA GLN A 181 -0.33 -7.19 -34.49
C GLN A 181 0.04 -8.68 -34.34
N ARG A 182 -0.88 -9.53 -33.87
CA ARG A 182 -0.62 -10.95 -33.54
C ARG A 182 -1.43 -11.94 -34.38
N LEU A 183 -0.79 -13.04 -34.77
CA LEU A 183 -1.35 -14.19 -35.47
C LEU A 183 -1.17 -15.44 -34.61
N GLY A 184 -2.27 -16.11 -34.28
CA GLY A 184 -2.27 -17.35 -33.50
C GLY A 184 -2.70 -18.57 -34.33
N GLY A 185 -2.20 -19.76 -33.98
CA GLY A 185 -2.58 -21.03 -34.63
C GLY A 185 -4.09 -21.32 -34.64
N GLN A 186 -4.85 -20.77 -33.70
CA GLN A 186 -6.31 -20.92 -33.62
C GLN A 186 -7.09 -20.01 -34.59
N ALA A 187 -6.42 -19.05 -35.25
CA ALA A 187 -7.01 -18.01 -36.10
C ALA A 187 -6.97 -18.33 -37.60
N CYS A 188 -6.94 -19.61 -37.98
CA CYS A 188 -6.86 -20.06 -39.38
C CYS A 188 -8.03 -19.53 -40.24
N PRO A 189 -7.78 -18.66 -41.25
CA PRO A 189 -8.78 -18.21 -42.21
C PRO A 189 -9.00 -19.33 -43.21
N SER A 190 -10.09 -20.07 -43.07
CA SER A 190 -10.28 -21.37 -43.73
C SER A 190 -10.37 -21.30 -45.27
N HIS A 191 -9.67 -22.21 -45.95
CA HIS A 191 -10.21 -22.98 -47.08
C HIS A 191 -10.91 -24.23 -46.48
N PRO A 192 -12.06 -24.72 -47.02
CA PRO A 192 -12.80 -25.81 -46.38
C PRO A 192 -11.92 -27.06 -46.19
N ALA A 193 -11.92 -27.62 -44.97
CA ALA A 193 -11.24 -28.86 -44.67
C ALA A 193 -11.73 -29.96 -45.63
N ASN A 194 -10.80 -30.59 -46.35
CA ASN A 194 -11.13 -31.75 -47.17
C ASN A 194 -11.64 -32.89 -46.28
N ALA A 195 -12.37 -33.85 -46.86
CA ALA A 195 -12.99 -34.99 -46.17
C ALA A 195 -12.03 -35.84 -45.28
N ASN A 196 -10.72 -35.61 -45.37
CA ASN A 196 -9.66 -36.24 -44.58
C ASN A 196 -9.20 -35.45 -43.33
N GLY A 197 -9.78 -34.29 -43.02
CA GLY A 197 -9.47 -33.53 -41.78
C GLY A 197 -8.20 -32.67 -41.82
N SER A 198 -7.55 -32.52 -42.98
CA SER A 198 -6.36 -31.66 -43.15
C SER A 198 -6.74 -30.16 -43.20
N GLN A 199 -6.04 -29.33 -42.43
CA GLN A 199 -6.19 -27.88 -42.44
C GLN A 199 -5.13 -27.21 -43.31
N PHE A 200 -5.55 -26.23 -44.12
CA PHE A 200 -4.64 -25.38 -44.89
C PHE A 200 -5.02 -23.91 -44.66
N CYS A 201 -4.08 -23.16 -44.13
CA CYS A 201 -4.25 -21.77 -43.76
C CYS A 201 -3.28 -20.91 -44.56
N VAL A 202 -3.77 -19.79 -45.06
CA VAL A 202 -2.94 -18.80 -45.75
C VAL A 202 -3.23 -17.44 -45.16
N TRP A 203 -2.18 -16.77 -44.69
CA TRP A 203 -2.23 -15.36 -44.31
C TRP A 203 -1.43 -14.54 -45.30
N THR A 204 -1.91 -13.34 -45.60
CA THR A 204 -1.19 -12.36 -46.39
C THR A 204 -1.24 -11.04 -45.65
N ILE A 205 -0.06 -10.54 -45.28
CA ILE A 205 0.15 -9.32 -44.52
C ILE A 205 0.69 -8.27 -45.49
N GLU A 206 0.08 -7.09 -45.50
CA GLU A 206 0.44 -6.02 -46.42
C GLU A 206 0.56 -4.69 -45.69
N ALA A 207 1.67 -4.00 -45.94
CA ALA A 207 1.95 -2.66 -45.47
C ALA A 207 1.83 -1.65 -46.62
N PRO A 208 1.64 -0.36 -46.32
CA PRO A 208 1.80 0.74 -47.28
C PRO A 208 3.11 0.65 -48.09
N GLU A 209 3.07 1.14 -49.32
CA GLU A 209 4.28 1.20 -50.16
C GLU A 209 5.37 2.04 -49.50
N GLY A 210 6.62 1.56 -49.57
CA GLY A 210 7.76 2.19 -48.90
C GLY A 210 8.11 1.60 -47.52
N GLN A 211 7.25 0.72 -46.98
CA GLN A 211 7.50 0.01 -45.72
C GLN A 211 8.00 -1.42 -45.94
N LYS A 212 8.70 -1.96 -44.94
CA LYS A 212 9.03 -3.38 -44.79
C LYS A 212 8.21 -3.95 -43.63
N LEU A 213 8.13 -5.28 -43.58
CA LEU A 213 7.45 -6.05 -42.54
C LEU A 213 8.47 -6.90 -41.81
N HIS A 214 8.41 -6.88 -40.48
CA HIS A 214 9.19 -7.76 -39.61
C HIS A 214 8.24 -8.73 -38.90
N LEU A 215 8.60 -10.02 -38.89
CA LEU A 215 7.86 -11.09 -38.22
C LEU A 215 8.69 -11.61 -37.05
N HIS A 216 8.13 -11.51 -35.85
CA HIS A 216 8.71 -12.03 -34.63
C HIS A 216 7.91 -13.24 -34.15
N PHE A 217 8.58 -14.37 -33.95
CA PHE A 217 7.95 -15.62 -33.53
C PHE A 217 8.04 -15.74 -32.01
N GLU A 218 6.96 -15.39 -31.30
CA GLU A 218 6.90 -15.50 -29.83
C GLU A 218 6.82 -16.96 -29.37
N ARG A 219 6.19 -17.82 -30.17
CA ARG A 219 6.12 -19.27 -29.94
C ARG A 219 5.96 -19.97 -31.28
N LEU A 220 6.70 -21.06 -31.48
CA LEU A 220 6.53 -21.94 -32.64
C LEU A 220 6.71 -23.39 -32.19
N SER A 221 5.60 -24.09 -31.99
CA SER A 221 5.58 -25.53 -31.71
C SER A 221 4.77 -26.23 -32.79
N LEU A 222 5.48 -26.80 -33.75
CA LEU A 222 4.91 -27.57 -34.85
C LEU A 222 4.99 -29.07 -34.52
N HIS A 223 3.95 -29.82 -34.88
CA HIS A 223 3.97 -31.28 -34.80
C HIS A 223 4.72 -31.85 -36.02
N ASP A 224 5.31 -33.04 -35.91
CA ASP A 224 6.10 -33.74 -36.94
C ASP A 224 5.52 -33.79 -38.37
N LYS A 225 4.22 -33.56 -38.56
CA LYS A 225 3.53 -33.61 -39.86
C LYS A 225 2.96 -32.26 -40.30
N ASP A 226 3.13 -31.24 -39.48
CA ASP A 226 2.68 -29.89 -39.75
C ASP A 226 3.83 -29.11 -40.39
N ARG A 227 3.48 -28.20 -41.30
CA ARG A 227 4.48 -27.42 -42.03
C ARG A 227 4.06 -25.98 -42.13
N MET A 228 5.03 -25.09 -41.91
CA MET A 228 4.88 -23.65 -42.04
C MET A 228 5.89 -23.12 -43.04
N THR A 229 5.42 -22.33 -44.00
CA THR A 229 6.26 -21.62 -44.97
C THR A 229 5.94 -20.14 -44.99
N VAL A 230 6.97 -19.31 -45.14
CA VAL A 230 6.87 -17.85 -45.17
C VAL A 230 7.57 -17.31 -46.40
N TYR A 231 6.88 -16.46 -47.16
CA TYR A 231 7.36 -15.85 -48.39
C TYR A 231 7.34 -14.33 -48.30
N SER A 232 8.39 -13.68 -48.81
CA SER A 232 8.51 -12.22 -48.93
C SER A 232 7.73 -11.69 -50.14
N GLY A 233 6.40 -11.85 -50.14
CA GLY A 233 5.51 -11.28 -51.15
C GLY A 233 4.10 -11.87 -51.08
N ARG A 234 3.23 -11.46 -52.00
CA ARG A 234 1.82 -11.89 -52.03
C ARG A 234 1.61 -13.33 -52.53
N THR A 235 2.58 -13.89 -53.26
CA THR A 235 2.47 -15.21 -53.91
C THR A 235 3.53 -16.18 -53.41
N ASN A 236 3.27 -17.48 -53.56
CA ASN A 236 4.22 -18.56 -53.26
C ASN A 236 5.42 -18.64 -54.24
N ALA A 237 5.45 -17.80 -55.27
CA ALA A 237 6.59 -17.62 -56.17
C ALA A 237 7.55 -16.51 -55.69
N SER A 238 7.19 -15.81 -54.60
CA SER A 238 8.04 -14.78 -53.99
C SER A 238 9.22 -15.44 -53.24
N ALA A 239 10.24 -14.65 -52.87
CA ALA A 239 11.41 -15.16 -52.17
C ALA A 239 11.01 -15.88 -50.86
N LEU A 240 11.49 -17.09 -50.66
CA LEU A 240 11.25 -17.89 -49.44
C LEU A 240 12.07 -17.30 -48.30
N LEU A 241 11.40 -16.96 -47.19
CA LEU A 241 12.03 -16.47 -45.96
C LEU A 241 12.23 -17.59 -44.94
N TYR A 242 11.27 -18.52 -44.83
CA TYR A 242 11.33 -19.64 -43.89
C TYR A 242 10.53 -20.84 -44.37
N ASP A 243 11.03 -22.05 -44.09
CA ASP A 243 10.34 -23.32 -44.32
C ASP A 243 10.72 -24.30 -43.21
N SER A 244 9.72 -24.73 -42.43
CA SER A 244 9.93 -25.64 -41.30
C SER A 244 10.49 -27.02 -41.70
N LEU A 245 10.43 -27.40 -42.99
CA LEU A 245 11.08 -28.63 -43.48
C LEU A 245 12.58 -28.48 -43.73
N LEU A 246 13.05 -27.26 -43.98
CA LEU A 246 14.46 -26.99 -44.27
C LEU A 246 15.23 -26.64 -42.99
N THR A 247 14.55 -26.01 -42.04
CA THR A 247 15.13 -25.50 -40.80
C THR A 247 14.14 -25.69 -39.65
N GLU A 248 14.56 -26.39 -38.58
CA GLU A 248 13.71 -26.64 -37.41
C GLU A 248 13.45 -25.37 -36.60
N SER A 249 14.42 -24.45 -36.54
CA SER A 249 14.30 -23.17 -35.83
C SER A 249 14.16 -21.98 -36.79
N VAL A 250 13.34 -21.01 -36.40
CA VAL A 250 13.30 -19.69 -37.05
C VAL A 250 14.54 -18.91 -36.59
N PRO A 251 15.17 -18.08 -37.43
CA PRO A 251 16.18 -17.13 -36.98
C PRO A 251 15.68 -16.36 -35.78
N PHE A 252 16.50 -16.26 -34.75
CA PHE A 252 16.12 -15.60 -33.50
C PHE A 252 15.75 -14.11 -33.73
N GLU A 253 16.43 -13.45 -34.68
CA GLU A 253 16.12 -12.09 -35.17
C GLU A 253 14.74 -11.94 -35.83
N GLY A 254 14.00 -13.04 -36.02
CA GLY A 254 12.75 -13.06 -36.77
C GLY A 254 12.94 -13.11 -38.28
N LEU A 255 11.90 -12.78 -39.04
CA LEU A 255 11.95 -12.77 -40.50
C LEU A 255 11.65 -11.37 -41.04
N LEU A 256 12.55 -10.85 -41.87
CA LEU A 256 12.40 -9.54 -42.49
C LEU A 256 11.96 -9.66 -43.96
N SER A 257 10.94 -8.89 -44.36
CA SER A 257 10.54 -8.84 -45.76
C SER A 257 11.42 -7.91 -46.60
N HIS A 258 11.57 -8.25 -47.87
CA HIS A 258 12.23 -7.41 -48.86
C HIS A 258 11.32 -6.28 -49.38
N ALA A 259 10.00 -6.49 -49.31
CA ALA A 259 8.96 -5.61 -49.83
C ALA A 259 7.86 -5.37 -48.78
N ASN A 260 6.77 -4.72 -49.15
CA ASN A 260 5.66 -4.38 -48.26
C ASN A 260 4.63 -5.51 -48.08
N SER A 261 4.96 -6.76 -48.43
CA SER A 261 4.04 -7.89 -48.27
C SER A 261 4.73 -9.18 -47.85
N ILE A 262 4.05 -9.96 -47.01
CA ILE A 262 4.45 -11.30 -46.59
C ILE A 262 3.27 -12.25 -46.70
N ARG A 263 3.52 -13.46 -47.20
CA ARG A 263 2.57 -14.57 -47.23
C ARG A 263 3.06 -15.69 -46.33
N ILE A 264 2.17 -16.18 -45.47
CA ILE A 264 2.41 -17.31 -44.57
C ILE A 264 1.47 -18.43 -44.97
N GLU A 265 2.00 -19.61 -45.21
CA GLU A 265 1.20 -20.82 -45.48
C GLU A 265 1.44 -21.85 -44.37
N PHE A 266 0.36 -22.41 -43.84
CA PHE A 266 0.41 -23.45 -42.83
C PHE A 266 -0.45 -24.64 -43.26
N THR A 267 0.13 -25.83 -43.20
CA THR A 267 -0.55 -27.09 -43.49
C THR A 267 -0.50 -27.97 -42.24
N SER A 268 -1.66 -28.46 -41.78
CA SER A 268 -1.76 -29.46 -40.72
C SER A 268 -2.57 -30.67 -41.16
N GLN A 269 -2.14 -31.87 -40.75
CA GLN A 269 -2.84 -33.13 -41.05
C GLN A 269 -3.78 -33.59 -39.92
N GLN A 270 -3.84 -32.89 -38.77
CA GLN A 270 -4.71 -33.22 -37.65
C GLN A 270 -5.54 -32.01 -37.19
N GLY A 271 -6.59 -32.28 -36.39
CA GLY A 271 -7.44 -31.24 -35.80
C GLY A 271 -6.66 -30.30 -34.86
N PRO A 272 -7.28 -29.16 -34.46
CA PRO A 272 -6.62 -27.98 -33.87
C PRO A 272 -6.07 -28.14 -32.43
N ALA A 273 -5.62 -29.33 -32.03
CA ALA A 273 -5.31 -29.66 -30.63
C ALA A 273 -3.82 -29.78 -30.29
N ALA A 274 -2.89 -29.72 -31.25
CA ALA A 274 -1.47 -30.01 -30.99
C ALA A 274 -0.45 -28.98 -31.51
N THR A 275 -0.85 -28.03 -32.37
CA THR A 275 0.06 -27.00 -32.89
C THR A 275 -0.28 -25.61 -32.38
N ALA A 276 0.73 -24.97 -31.80
CA ALA A 276 0.63 -23.66 -31.19
C ALA A 276 1.77 -22.79 -31.71
N PHE A 277 1.41 -21.78 -32.50
CA PHE A 277 2.31 -20.71 -32.88
C PHE A 277 1.67 -19.36 -32.59
N ASN A 278 2.51 -18.40 -32.20
CA ASN A 278 2.15 -17.02 -31.95
C ASN A 278 3.18 -16.14 -32.64
N ILE A 279 2.74 -15.40 -33.65
CA ILE A 279 3.59 -14.58 -34.50
C ILE A 279 3.14 -13.13 -34.38
N ARG A 280 4.05 -12.28 -33.95
CA ARG A 280 3.88 -10.84 -33.95
C ARG A 280 4.47 -10.27 -35.23
N PHE A 281 3.83 -9.24 -35.79
CA PHE A 281 4.37 -8.55 -36.94
C PHE A 281 4.20 -7.05 -36.83
N GLU A 282 5.13 -6.33 -37.44
CA GLU A 282 5.10 -4.88 -37.53
C GLU A 282 5.56 -4.38 -38.91
N ALA A 283 5.11 -3.17 -39.26
CA ALA A 283 5.50 -2.49 -40.49
C ALA A 283 6.30 -1.24 -40.15
N PHE A 284 7.45 -1.05 -40.80
CA PHE A 284 8.35 0.08 -40.55
C PHE A 284 8.90 0.66 -41.86
N GLU A 285 9.32 1.93 -41.87
CA GLU A 285 9.80 2.58 -43.10
C GLU A 285 11.24 2.14 -43.44
N LYS A 286 11.60 2.19 -44.73
CA LYS A 286 12.98 1.91 -45.13
C LYS A 286 13.93 3.00 -44.64
N GLY A 287 15.07 2.62 -44.07
CA GLY A 287 16.17 3.54 -43.72
C GLY A 287 16.50 3.63 -42.22
N HIS A 288 15.80 2.90 -41.36
CA HIS A 288 16.09 2.72 -39.94
C HIS A 288 15.95 1.25 -39.55
N CYS A 289 16.47 0.89 -38.37
CA CYS A 289 16.26 -0.43 -37.80
C CYS A 289 14.84 -0.55 -37.23
N TYR A 290 14.36 -1.79 -37.12
CA TYR A 290 13.04 -2.07 -36.55
C TYR A 290 13.04 -1.85 -35.03
N GLU A 291 11.87 -1.68 -34.42
CA GLU A 291 11.78 -1.44 -32.97
C GLU A 291 12.01 -2.76 -32.22
N PRO A 292 13.03 -2.87 -31.35
CA PRO A 292 13.30 -4.11 -30.64
C PRO A 292 12.13 -4.52 -29.74
N TYR A 293 11.98 -5.82 -29.54
CA TYR A 293 10.97 -6.36 -28.64
C TYR A 293 11.59 -7.33 -27.65
N LEU A 294 11.29 -7.10 -26.38
CA LEU A 294 11.72 -7.92 -25.26
C LEU A 294 10.48 -8.43 -24.50
N GLN A 295 10.42 -9.74 -24.24
CA GLN A 295 9.43 -10.31 -23.33
C GLN A 295 9.96 -10.30 -21.90
N ASN A 296 9.09 -10.00 -20.92
CA ASN A 296 9.43 -9.92 -19.49
C ASN A 296 10.62 -8.98 -19.23
N GLY A 297 10.61 -7.82 -19.90
CA GLY A 297 11.62 -6.80 -19.76
C GLY A 297 11.27 -5.52 -20.49
N ASN A 298 12.16 -4.56 -20.38
CA ASN A 298 12.09 -3.25 -21.00
C ASN A 298 13.44 -2.90 -21.66
N PHE A 299 13.45 -1.85 -22.47
CA PHE A 299 14.67 -1.35 -23.08
C PHE A 299 14.71 0.17 -23.09
N THR A 300 15.92 0.71 -23.15
CA THR A 300 16.18 2.15 -23.33
C THR A 300 16.91 2.36 -24.64
N THR A 301 16.64 3.48 -25.32
CA THR A 301 17.23 3.79 -26.63
C THR A 301 17.87 5.16 -26.64
N SER A 302 18.99 5.31 -27.35
CA SER A 302 19.66 6.60 -27.54
C SER A 302 18.93 7.52 -28.52
N ASP A 303 18.17 6.97 -29.48
CA ASP A 303 17.38 7.72 -30.47
C ASP A 303 16.06 6.96 -30.78
N PRO A 304 14.88 7.53 -30.44
CA PRO A 304 13.58 6.89 -30.66
C PRO A 304 13.21 6.72 -32.14
N THR A 305 14.01 7.26 -33.07
CA THR A 305 13.81 7.07 -34.51
C THR A 305 14.62 5.90 -35.08
N TYR A 306 15.41 5.20 -34.25
CA TYR A 306 16.16 3.98 -34.61
C TYR A 306 17.04 4.12 -35.86
N ASN A 307 17.60 5.31 -36.09
CA ASN A 307 18.53 5.58 -37.18
C ASN A 307 19.84 4.80 -37.03
N ILE A 308 20.64 4.74 -38.10
CA ILE A 308 21.99 4.16 -38.06
C ILE A 308 22.83 4.83 -36.96
N GLY A 309 23.46 4.01 -36.11
CA GLY A 309 24.22 4.43 -34.93
C GLY A 309 23.39 4.50 -33.64
N THR A 310 22.08 4.20 -33.69
CA THR A 310 21.25 4.09 -32.48
C THR A 310 21.69 2.89 -31.65
N VAL A 311 21.76 3.07 -30.34
CA VAL A 311 22.10 2.02 -29.37
C VAL A 311 20.88 1.75 -28.49
N VAL A 312 20.60 0.48 -28.26
CA VAL A 312 19.51 0.01 -27.39
C VAL A 312 20.08 -0.85 -26.29
N GLU A 313 19.72 -0.54 -25.04
CA GLU A 313 20.12 -1.25 -23.83
C GLU A 313 18.91 -1.93 -23.19
N PHE A 314 19.02 -3.22 -22.90
CA PHE A 314 17.95 -4.07 -22.41
C PHE A 314 18.05 -4.31 -20.89
N SER A 315 16.89 -4.33 -20.23
CA SER A 315 16.72 -4.62 -18.81
C SER A 315 15.57 -5.58 -18.61
N CYS A 316 15.76 -6.66 -17.84
CA CYS A 316 14.67 -7.60 -17.53
C CYS A 316 13.75 -7.06 -16.43
N ASP A 317 12.49 -7.53 -16.42
CA ASP A 317 11.53 -7.23 -15.37
C ASP A 317 11.97 -7.85 -14.02
N PRO A 318 11.49 -7.35 -12.87
CA PRO A 318 11.85 -7.88 -11.57
C PRO A 318 11.57 -9.39 -11.44
N GLY A 319 12.59 -10.16 -11.09
CA GLY A 319 12.52 -11.63 -10.99
C GLY A 319 12.93 -12.37 -12.27
N HIS A 320 13.18 -11.66 -13.37
CA HIS A 320 13.76 -12.18 -14.60
C HIS A 320 15.21 -11.73 -14.76
N SER A 321 15.99 -12.52 -15.49
CA SER A 321 17.38 -12.20 -15.82
C SER A 321 17.72 -12.61 -17.24
N LEU A 322 18.77 -11.99 -17.79
CA LEU A 322 19.26 -12.22 -19.14
C LEU A 322 19.83 -13.66 -19.23
N GLU A 323 19.13 -14.55 -19.94
CA GLU A 323 19.57 -15.93 -20.17
C GLU A 323 20.53 -16.00 -21.36
N GLN A 324 20.20 -15.30 -22.44
CA GLN A 324 20.88 -15.37 -23.74
C GLN A 324 20.87 -14.01 -24.44
N GLY A 325 21.89 -13.74 -25.25
CA GLY A 325 22.01 -12.52 -26.06
C GLY A 325 22.75 -11.36 -25.37
N PRO A 326 23.12 -10.31 -26.11
CA PRO A 326 23.76 -9.13 -25.56
C PRO A 326 22.77 -8.22 -24.82
N ALA A 327 23.24 -7.57 -23.76
CA ALA A 327 22.46 -6.53 -23.07
C ALA A 327 22.34 -5.23 -23.89
N ILE A 328 23.15 -5.07 -24.95
CA ILE A 328 23.22 -3.85 -25.75
C ILE A 328 23.36 -4.21 -27.24
N ILE A 329 22.56 -3.59 -28.09
CA ILE A 329 22.63 -3.71 -29.56
C ILE A 329 22.76 -2.34 -30.23
N GLU A 330 23.30 -2.32 -31.46
CA GLU A 330 23.51 -1.10 -32.26
C GLU A 330 22.95 -1.26 -33.68
N CYS A 331 22.26 -0.23 -34.17
CA CYS A 331 21.75 -0.18 -35.54
C CYS A 331 22.88 0.14 -36.52
N ILE A 332 23.25 -0.82 -37.35
CA ILE A 332 24.40 -0.72 -38.27
C ILE A 332 23.96 -0.77 -39.73
N ASN A 333 24.93 -0.58 -40.64
CA ASN A 333 24.79 -0.62 -42.09
C ASN A 333 23.99 0.54 -42.72
N VAL A 334 24.70 1.38 -43.48
CA VAL A 334 24.13 2.60 -44.10
C VAL A 334 23.19 2.29 -45.28
N ARG A 335 23.35 1.15 -45.96
CA ARG A 335 22.58 0.83 -47.18
C ARG A 335 21.30 0.07 -46.89
N ASP A 336 21.35 -0.83 -45.92
CA ASP A 336 20.22 -1.62 -45.46
C ASP A 336 20.35 -1.77 -43.94
N PRO A 337 19.79 -0.84 -43.16
CA PRO A 337 19.99 -0.82 -41.71
C PRO A 337 19.43 -2.07 -41.02
N TYR A 338 20.22 -2.66 -40.12
CA TYR A 338 19.86 -3.81 -39.31
C TYR A 338 20.59 -3.78 -37.95
N TRP A 339 20.06 -4.46 -36.94
CA TRP A 339 20.71 -4.58 -35.64
C TRP A 339 21.95 -5.48 -35.73
N ASN A 340 23.07 -5.06 -35.15
CA ASN A 340 24.32 -5.79 -35.21
C ASN A 340 24.29 -7.19 -34.54
N ASP A 341 23.34 -7.38 -33.63
CA ASP A 341 23.11 -8.58 -32.87
C ASP A 341 21.62 -8.63 -32.49
N THR A 342 21.18 -9.72 -31.89
CA THR A 342 19.78 -9.96 -31.59
C THR A 342 19.40 -9.54 -30.18
N GLU A 343 18.11 -9.29 -29.94
CA GLU A 343 17.59 -8.97 -28.61
C GLU A 343 17.88 -10.10 -27.61
N PRO A 344 18.05 -9.83 -26.31
CA PRO A 344 18.26 -10.90 -25.34
C PRO A 344 16.95 -11.60 -24.94
N LEU A 345 17.07 -12.77 -24.30
CA LEU A 345 15.94 -13.48 -23.70
C LEU A 345 15.93 -13.28 -22.18
N CYS A 346 14.88 -12.67 -21.65
CA CYS A 346 14.65 -12.55 -20.20
C CYS A 346 13.80 -13.72 -19.67
N ARG A 347 14.35 -14.48 -18.72
CA ARG A 347 13.68 -15.64 -18.14
C ARG A 347 13.83 -15.67 -16.62
N ALA A 348 12.81 -16.20 -15.94
CA ALA A 348 12.90 -16.55 -14.53
C ALA A 348 13.83 -17.76 -14.38
N MET A 349 15.02 -17.55 -13.81
CA MET A 349 16.03 -18.60 -13.64
C MET A 349 15.70 -19.52 -12.45
N CYS A 350 16.14 -20.77 -12.57
CA CYS A 350 16.13 -21.73 -11.48
C CYS A 350 17.30 -21.43 -10.52
N GLY A 351 16.99 -20.81 -9.39
CA GLY A 351 17.97 -20.48 -8.35
C GLY A 351 18.85 -19.25 -8.63
N GLY A 352 19.77 -18.98 -7.71
CA GLY A 352 20.73 -17.88 -7.79
C GLY A 352 21.00 -17.19 -6.45
N GLU A 353 21.98 -16.29 -6.43
CA GLU A 353 22.28 -15.44 -5.27
C GLU A 353 21.67 -14.06 -5.47
N LEU A 354 20.94 -13.58 -4.46
CA LEU A 354 20.17 -12.35 -4.49
C LEU A 354 20.64 -11.45 -3.34
N SER A 355 21.19 -10.29 -3.67
CA SER A 355 21.76 -9.34 -2.70
C SER A 355 21.12 -7.95 -2.71
N ALA A 356 20.05 -7.78 -3.49
CA ALA A 356 19.34 -6.52 -3.56
C ALA A 356 18.54 -6.26 -2.27
N MET A 357 18.29 -4.99 -1.95
CA MET A 357 17.47 -4.59 -0.80
C MET A 357 16.02 -5.06 -0.92
N ALA A 358 15.57 -5.32 -2.15
CA ALA A 358 14.26 -5.88 -2.44
C ALA A 358 14.30 -6.60 -3.79
N GLY A 359 13.42 -7.57 -3.97
CA GLY A 359 13.31 -8.27 -5.24
C GLY A 359 12.14 -9.24 -5.29
N VAL A 360 12.05 -9.93 -6.42
CA VAL A 360 11.00 -10.89 -6.72
C VAL A 360 11.65 -12.23 -7.04
N VAL A 361 11.14 -13.30 -6.44
CA VAL A 361 11.51 -14.69 -6.72
C VAL A 361 10.34 -15.34 -7.41
N LEU A 362 10.59 -15.83 -8.63
CA LEU A 362 9.60 -16.47 -9.49
C LEU A 362 9.92 -17.95 -9.65
N SER A 363 8.90 -18.78 -9.87
CA SER A 363 9.15 -20.14 -10.31
C SER A 363 9.85 -20.15 -11.68
N PRO A 364 10.67 -21.18 -11.97
CA PRO A 364 11.36 -21.27 -13.26
C PRO A 364 10.38 -21.14 -14.41
N ASN A 365 10.73 -20.35 -15.43
CA ASN A 365 9.95 -20.12 -16.66
C ASN A 365 8.67 -19.27 -16.51
N TRP A 366 8.42 -18.69 -15.33
CA TRP A 366 7.26 -17.83 -15.10
C TRP A 366 7.14 -16.74 -16.19
N PRO A 367 5.95 -16.52 -16.78
CA PRO A 367 4.61 -16.99 -16.37
C PRO A 367 4.18 -18.36 -16.90
N GLU A 368 5.03 -19.06 -17.66
CA GLU A 368 4.74 -20.42 -18.07
C GLU A 368 4.93 -21.38 -16.88
N PRO A 369 4.20 -22.52 -16.85
CA PRO A 369 4.38 -23.53 -15.80
C PRO A 369 5.83 -24.01 -15.71
N TYR A 370 6.29 -24.27 -14.48
CA TYR A 370 7.61 -24.85 -14.24
C TYR A 370 7.73 -26.26 -14.85
N ALA A 371 8.96 -26.67 -15.19
CA ALA A 371 9.22 -27.99 -15.75
C ALA A 371 9.28 -29.07 -14.65
N GLU A 372 9.29 -30.34 -15.07
CA GLU A 372 9.47 -31.48 -14.15
C GLU A 372 10.97 -31.68 -13.89
N GLY A 373 11.33 -32.15 -12.69
CA GLY A 373 12.72 -32.42 -12.30
C GLY A 373 13.59 -31.18 -12.02
N GLU A 374 12.98 -30.01 -11.87
CA GLU A 374 13.62 -28.78 -11.38
C GLU A 374 14.01 -28.93 -9.89
N ASP A 375 15.26 -28.57 -9.58
CA ASP A 375 15.83 -28.45 -8.23
C ASP A 375 16.51 -27.08 -8.13
N CYS A 376 15.79 -26.11 -7.58
CA CYS A 376 16.17 -24.71 -7.58
C CYS A 376 16.45 -24.20 -6.17
N VAL A 377 17.56 -23.46 -6.03
CA VAL A 377 17.96 -22.86 -4.75
C VAL A 377 18.24 -21.37 -4.93
N TRP A 378 17.47 -20.53 -4.26
CA TRP A 378 17.72 -19.08 -4.17
C TRP A 378 18.29 -18.75 -2.79
N LYS A 379 19.42 -18.04 -2.78
CA LYS A 379 20.09 -17.58 -1.56
C LYS A 379 19.99 -16.06 -1.50
N ILE A 380 19.21 -15.55 -0.56
CA ILE A 380 19.01 -14.12 -0.36
C ILE A 380 19.91 -13.67 0.79
N HIS A 381 20.73 -12.66 0.57
CA HIS A 381 21.56 -12.03 1.59
C HIS A 381 21.30 -10.53 1.61
N VAL A 382 20.83 -10.01 2.75
CA VAL A 382 20.68 -8.56 2.99
C VAL A 382 21.77 -8.08 3.95
N GLY A 383 21.87 -6.76 4.18
CA GLY A 383 22.92 -6.23 5.07
C GLY A 383 22.93 -6.86 6.47
N GLU A 384 24.12 -7.02 7.05
CA GLU A 384 24.40 -7.76 8.31
C GLU A 384 23.49 -7.42 9.51
N GLU A 385 22.94 -6.20 9.59
CA GLU A 385 22.05 -5.73 10.67
C GLU A 385 20.56 -5.69 10.25
N LYS A 386 20.23 -6.36 9.15
CA LYS A 386 18.89 -6.45 8.57
C LYS A 386 18.39 -7.88 8.61
N ARG A 387 17.11 -8.04 8.31
CA ARG A 387 16.45 -9.32 8.11
C ARG A 387 15.57 -9.24 6.87
N VAL A 388 15.23 -10.40 6.33
CA VAL A 388 14.41 -10.53 5.13
C VAL A 388 12.94 -10.66 5.54
N PHE A 389 12.09 -9.79 5.01
CA PHE A 389 10.65 -10.03 4.99
C PHE A 389 10.27 -10.62 3.65
N LEU A 390 9.64 -11.80 3.68
CA LEU A 390 9.20 -12.52 2.49
C LEU A 390 7.66 -12.57 2.46
N ASP A 391 7.08 -12.14 1.35
CA ASP A 391 5.64 -12.16 1.07
C ASP A 391 5.37 -13.10 -0.11
N ILE A 392 4.85 -14.30 0.17
CA ILE A 392 4.42 -15.24 -0.86
C ILE A 392 3.10 -14.72 -1.41
N GLN A 393 3.08 -14.16 -2.61
CA GLN A 393 1.88 -13.56 -3.20
C GLN A 393 1.02 -14.58 -3.93
N PHE A 394 1.67 -15.54 -4.58
CA PHE A 394 1.03 -16.60 -5.35
C PHE A 394 1.75 -17.91 -5.13
N LEU A 395 1.00 -18.97 -4.86
CA LEU A 395 1.51 -20.32 -4.71
C LEU A 395 0.52 -21.32 -5.30
N ASN A 396 0.94 -22.01 -6.37
CA ASN A 396 0.17 -23.06 -7.01
C ASN A 396 1.13 -24.16 -7.46
N LEU A 397 1.41 -25.08 -6.53
CA LEU A 397 2.28 -26.23 -6.74
C LEU A 397 1.45 -27.49 -6.97
N SER A 398 2.04 -28.51 -7.60
CA SER A 398 1.46 -29.85 -7.55
C SER A 398 1.55 -30.42 -6.13
N ASN A 399 0.70 -31.39 -5.82
CA ASN A 399 0.71 -32.05 -4.51
C ASN A 399 1.97 -32.91 -4.28
N SER A 400 2.74 -33.17 -5.34
CA SER A 400 4.02 -33.88 -5.32
C SER A 400 5.24 -32.96 -5.24
N ASP A 401 5.06 -31.66 -5.44
CA ASP A 401 6.16 -30.68 -5.48
C ASP A 401 6.27 -29.98 -4.13
N ILE A 402 7.49 -29.61 -3.75
CA ILE A 402 7.77 -29.07 -2.42
C ILE A 402 8.61 -27.79 -2.50
N LEU A 403 8.13 -26.76 -1.81
CA LEU A 403 8.84 -25.50 -1.60
C LEU A 403 9.18 -25.38 -0.11
N THR A 404 10.47 -25.26 0.21
CA THR A 404 10.95 -25.13 1.58
C THR A 404 11.71 -23.82 1.75
N ILE A 405 11.42 -23.10 2.84
CA ILE A 405 12.01 -21.81 3.16
C ILE A 405 12.78 -21.95 4.48
N TYR A 406 14.07 -21.65 4.42
CA TYR A 406 15.01 -21.77 5.52
C TYR A 406 15.44 -20.39 6.00
N ASP A 407 15.49 -20.21 7.33
CA ASP A 407 16.06 -19.05 8.00
C ASP A 407 17.57 -19.25 8.16
N GLY A 408 18.37 -18.46 7.46
CA GLY A 408 19.82 -18.56 7.46
C GLY A 408 20.42 -19.33 6.30
N ASP A 409 21.73 -19.58 6.44
CA ASP A 409 22.51 -20.40 5.52
C ASP A 409 22.33 -21.91 5.79
N GLU A 410 22.77 -22.71 4.82
CA GLU A 410 22.51 -24.16 4.71
C GLU A 410 23.10 -25.01 5.87
N VAL A 411 23.81 -24.39 6.82
CA VAL A 411 24.60 -25.07 7.86
C VAL A 411 23.76 -25.43 9.10
N THR A 412 22.67 -24.70 9.38
CA THR A 412 21.64 -25.10 10.38
C THR A 412 20.23 -24.77 9.88
N PRO A 413 19.56 -25.67 9.14
CA PRO A 413 18.28 -25.33 8.51
C PRO A 413 17.15 -25.19 9.54
N HIS A 414 16.87 -23.97 9.99
CA HIS A 414 15.62 -23.66 10.66
C HIS A 414 14.55 -23.41 9.60
N ILE A 415 13.59 -24.34 9.48
CA ILE A 415 12.52 -24.25 8.47
C ILE A 415 11.47 -23.24 8.95
N LEU A 416 11.32 -22.12 8.23
CA LEU A 416 10.25 -21.14 8.47
C LEU A 416 8.91 -21.62 7.91
N GLY A 417 8.96 -22.32 6.77
CA GLY A 417 7.79 -22.82 6.09
C GLY A 417 8.12 -23.91 5.09
N GLN A 418 7.22 -24.89 4.99
CA GLN A 418 7.26 -25.92 3.96
C GLN A 418 5.87 -26.03 3.34
N TYR A 419 5.81 -25.93 2.02
CA TYR A 419 4.57 -25.80 1.28
C TYR A 419 4.41 -26.92 0.26
N LEU A 420 3.17 -27.41 0.16
CA LEU A 420 2.71 -28.46 -0.73
C LEU A 420 1.36 -28.01 -1.30
N GLY A 421 1.19 -28.08 -2.62
CA GLY A 421 -0.08 -27.68 -3.25
C GLY A 421 -0.37 -26.17 -3.24
N ASN A 422 -1.62 -25.80 -2.92
CA ASN A 422 -2.16 -24.43 -3.02
C ASN A 422 -2.41 -23.76 -1.66
N THR A 423 -1.55 -23.98 -0.66
CA THR A 423 -1.65 -23.24 0.60
C THR A 423 -1.21 -21.78 0.36
N GLY A 424 -2.16 -20.85 0.49
CA GLY A 424 -2.10 -19.49 -0.06
C GLY A 424 -1.06 -18.53 0.54
N PRO A 425 -1.26 -17.20 0.33
CA PRO A 425 -0.21 -16.22 0.57
C PRO A 425 0.16 -16.12 2.05
N GLN A 426 1.45 -16.25 2.33
CA GLN A 426 2.01 -16.23 3.68
C GLN A 426 3.14 -15.21 3.77
N LYS A 427 3.15 -14.47 4.88
CA LYS A 427 4.16 -13.50 5.24
C LYS A 427 5.11 -14.11 6.26
N LEU A 428 6.40 -14.11 5.96
CA LEU A 428 7.46 -14.67 6.79
C LEU A 428 8.52 -13.61 7.07
N TYR A 429 9.15 -13.71 8.24
CA TYR A 429 10.31 -12.91 8.61
C TYR A 429 11.46 -13.86 8.94
N SER A 430 12.64 -13.61 8.37
CA SER A 430 13.86 -14.28 8.82
C SER A 430 14.32 -13.72 10.16
N SER A 431 15.05 -14.53 10.93
CA SER A 431 15.77 -14.09 12.13
C SER A 431 17.22 -13.68 11.83
N THR A 432 17.74 -14.09 10.67
CA THR A 432 19.09 -13.78 10.18
C THR A 432 19.06 -12.90 8.91
N PRO A 433 20.20 -12.30 8.50
CA PRO A 433 20.32 -11.58 7.23
C PRO A 433 20.21 -12.48 5.99
N ASP A 434 20.35 -13.79 6.19
CA ASP A 434 20.32 -14.80 5.13
C ASP A 434 18.97 -15.52 5.10
N LEU A 435 18.46 -15.77 3.89
CA LEU A 435 17.26 -16.58 3.68
C LEU A 435 17.48 -17.50 2.48
N THR A 436 17.27 -18.80 2.67
CA THR A 436 17.40 -19.79 1.59
C THR A 436 16.04 -20.34 1.20
N ILE A 437 15.72 -20.29 -0.10
CA ILE A 437 14.49 -20.82 -0.67
C ILE A 437 14.86 -21.99 -1.56
N GLN A 438 14.26 -23.15 -1.34
CA GLN A 438 14.50 -24.37 -2.11
C GLN A 438 13.21 -24.93 -2.68
N PHE A 439 13.19 -25.13 -3.99
CA PHE A 439 12.07 -25.71 -4.72
C PHE A 439 12.49 -27.00 -5.41
N HIS A 440 11.72 -28.06 -5.15
CA HIS A 440 11.87 -29.35 -5.82
C HIS A 440 10.58 -29.72 -6.50
N SER A 441 10.65 -29.97 -7.80
CA SER A 441 9.55 -30.59 -8.57
C SER A 441 9.78 -32.09 -8.72
N ASP A 442 8.70 -32.82 -8.99
CA ASP A 442 8.76 -34.27 -9.15
C ASP A 442 9.67 -34.73 -10.31
N PRO A 443 10.30 -35.92 -10.22
CA PRO A 443 11.15 -36.44 -11.29
C PRO A 443 10.37 -36.65 -12.60
N ALA A 444 10.96 -36.19 -13.70
CA ALA A 444 10.36 -36.25 -15.04
C ALA A 444 9.83 -37.66 -15.41
N GLY A 445 8.58 -37.73 -15.87
CA GLY A 445 7.96 -38.96 -16.39
C GLY A 445 6.91 -39.63 -15.50
N LEU A 446 6.57 -39.04 -14.35
CA LEU A 446 5.41 -39.43 -13.55
C LEU A 446 4.32 -38.35 -13.74
N ILE A 447 3.17 -38.72 -14.31
CA ILE A 447 2.14 -37.75 -14.72
C ILE A 447 1.32 -37.32 -13.49
N PHE A 448 1.89 -36.50 -12.62
CA PHE A 448 1.19 -35.93 -11.46
C PHE A 448 0.80 -34.45 -11.65
N GLY A 449 0.66 -33.99 -12.90
CA GLY A 449 0.15 -32.63 -13.19
C GLY A 449 1.12 -31.51 -12.80
N LYS A 450 1.08 -30.40 -13.53
CA LYS A 450 1.95 -29.23 -13.28
C LYS A 450 1.16 -28.15 -12.57
N GLY A 451 1.73 -27.60 -11.49
CA GLY A 451 1.26 -26.37 -10.89
C GLY A 451 1.52 -25.17 -11.82
N GLN A 452 0.85 -24.04 -11.57
CA GLN A 452 1.12 -22.81 -12.32
C GLN A 452 2.44 -22.15 -11.92
N GLY A 453 2.92 -22.38 -10.68
CA GLY A 453 4.15 -21.79 -10.16
C GLY A 453 3.94 -20.95 -8.92
N PHE A 454 4.90 -20.05 -8.64
CA PHE A 454 4.87 -19.19 -7.47
C PHE A 454 5.48 -17.81 -7.74
N ILE A 455 5.02 -16.82 -6.98
CA ILE A 455 5.56 -15.47 -6.93
C ILE A 455 5.78 -15.10 -5.48
N MET A 456 7.01 -14.72 -5.13
CA MET A 456 7.39 -14.28 -3.80
C MET A 456 8.13 -12.95 -3.89
N ASN A 457 7.74 -11.98 -3.07
CA ASN A 457 8.46 -10.71 -2.96
C ASN A 457 9.25 -10.71 -1.67
N TYR A 458 10.48 -10.21 -1.73
CA TYR A 458 11.28 -9.99 -0.53
C TYR A 458 11.72 -8.53 -0.43
N ILE A 459 11.81 -8.04 0.80
CA ILE A 459 12.38 -6.74 1.12
C ILE A 459 13.26 -6.87 2.36
N GLU A 460 14.29 -6.04 2.44
CA GLU A 460 15.05 -5.86 3.67
C GLU A 460 14.21 -5.09 4.69
N VAL A 461 14.26 -5.55 5.93
CA VAL A 461 13.64 -4.89 7.08
C VAL A 461 14.68 -4.79 8.18
N SER A 462 14.61 -3.73 9.00
CA SER A 462 15.41 -3.69 10.22
C SER A 462 15.15 -4.91 11.09
N ARG A 463 16.20 -5.42 11.73
CA ARG A 463 16.09 -6.45 12.77
C ARG A 463 15.22 -5.87 13.89
N ASN A 464 13.94 -6.24 13.90
CA ASN A 464 12.91 -5.58 14.69
C ASN A 464 12.99 -6.02 16.15
N ASP A 465 14.00 -5.52 16.86
CA ASP A 465 14.11 -5.70 18.31
C ASP A 465 13.40 -4.58 19.10
N SER A 466 12.87 -3.56 18.42
CA SER A 466 12.26 -2.38 19.03
C SER A 466 10.73 -2.28 18.91
N CYS A 467 10.08 -1.86 20.00
CA CYS A 467 8.69 -1.41 20.05
C CYS A 467 8.53 -0.06 19.33
N SER A 468 7.31 0.24 18.87
CA SER A 468 6.99 1.55 18.25
C SER A 468 7.18 2.70 19.22
N ASP A 469 7.71 3.83 18.74
CA ASP A 469 7.80 5.04 19.57
C ASP A 469 6.42 5.67 19.77
N LEU A 470 6.08 5.98 21.02
CA LEU A 470 4.79 6.55 21.42
C LEU A 470 4.84 8.09 21.42
N PRO A 471 3.74 8.80 21.09
CA PRO A 471 3.74 10.26 21.02
C PRO A 471 3.93 10.92 22.38
N GLU A 472 4.38 12.18 22.38
CA GLU A 472 4.35 13.04 23.57
C GLU A 472 2.90 13.35 24.00
N ILE A 473 2.68 13.49 25.30
CA ILE A 473 1.37 13.78 25.88
C ILE A 473 1.22 15.27 26.15
N GLN A 474 -0.01 15.79 26.04
CA GLN A 474 -0.28 17.20 26.30
C GLN A 474 -0.15 17.53 27.80
N ASN A 475 0.50 18.64 28.13
CA ASN A 475 0.80 19.07 29.51
C ASN A 475 1.58 18.01 30.31
N GLY A 476 2.53 17.33 29.65
CA GLY A 476 3.41 16.35 30.25
C GLY A 476 4.58 16.01 29.33
N TRP A 477 5.47 15.15 29.81
CA TRP A 477 6.68 14.74 29.11
C TRP A 477 6.96 13.26 29.36
N LYS A 478 7.76 12.63 28.49
CA LYS A 478 8.17 11.22 28.60
C LYS A 478 9.69 11.12 28.78
N THR A 479 10.13 10.14 29.57
CA THR A 479 11.53 9.71 29.65
C THR A 479 11.64 8.26 29.18
N THR A 480 12.65 7.94 28.39
CA THR A 480 12.95 6.56 28.00
C THR A 480 14.13 6.03 28.82
N SER A 481 14.07 4.74 29.19
CA SER A 481 15.18 4.11 29.93
C SER A 481 16.37 3.74 29.06
N HIS A 482 16.18 3.66 27.74
CA HIS A 482 17.19 3.27 26.74
C HIS A 482 17.06 4.16 25.50
N THR A 483 18.15 4.31 24.74
CA THR A 483 18.19 5.02 23.44
C THR A 483 17.42 4.26 22.36
N GLU A 484 17.44 2.92 22.43
CA GLU A 484 16.68 2.04 21.55
C GLU A 484 15.53 1.39 22.33
N LEU A 485 14.32 1.42 21.77
CA LEU A 485 13.09 0.97 22.44
C LEU A 485 12.91 -0.55 22.38
N VAL A 486 13.91 -1.31 22.80
CA VAL A 486 13.93 -2.77 22.69
C VAL A 486 13.09 -3.49 23.77
N ARG A 487 12.93 -4.81 23.66
CA ARG A 487 12.22 -5.63 24.67
C ARG A 487 12.71 -5.33 26.09
N GLY A 488 11.78 -5.05 27.01
CA GLY A 488 12.09 -4.66 28.39
C GLY A 488 12.45 -3.19 28.59
N ALA A 489 12.57 -2.39 27.51
CA ALA A 489 12.66 -0.94 27.61
C ALA A 489 11.39 -0.37 28.27
N ARG A 490 11.56 0.74 28.98
CA ARG A 490 10.49 1.39 29.74
C ARG A 490 10.37 2.85 29.33
N ILE A 491 9.14 3.30 29.14
CA ILE A 491 8.78 4.71 28.97
C ILE A 491 8.04 5.14 30.21
N THR A 492 8.51 6.22 30.86
CA THR A 492 7.85 6.80 32.02
C THR A 492 7.32 8.18 31.65
N TYR A 493 6.02 8.38 31.84
CA TYR A 493 5.33 9.64 31.60
C TYR A 493 5.19 10.43 32.90
N GLN A 494 5.31 11.75 32.79
CA GLN A 494 5.12 12.68 33.90
C GLN A 494 4.31 13.88 33.42
N CYS A 495 3.41 14.37 34.27
CA CYS A 495 2.60 15.54 33.97
C CYS A 495 3.28 16.84 34.43
N ASP A 496 2.96 17.93 33.74
CA ASP A 496 3.42 19.27 34.09
C ASP A 496 2.82 19.72 35.44
N PRO A 497 3.47 20.64 36.17
CA PRO A 497 2.98 21.12 37.46
C PRO A 497 1.55 21.67 37.39
N GLY A 498 0.65 21.09 38.19
CA GLY A 498 -0.79 21.43 38.20
C GLY A 498 -1.67 20.44 37.47
N TYR A 499 -1.09 19.36 36.93
CA TYR A 499 -1.79 18.24 36.32
C TYR A 499 -1.45 16.93 37.07
N ASP A 500 -2.42 16.01 37.08
CA ASP A 500 -2.30 14.67 37.64
C ASP A 500 -2.38 13.63 36.53
N ILE A 501 -1.68 12.51 36.69
CA ILE A 501 -1.58 11.48 35.66
C ILE A 501 -2.73 10.48 35.79
N VAL A 502 -3.43 10.23 34.67
CA VAL A 502 -4.51 9.25 34.59
C VAL A 502 -4.10 8.14 33.64
N GLY A 503 -3.88 6.95 34.20
CA GLY A 503 -3.40 5.76 33.47
C GLY A 503 -2.15 5.15 34.11
N SER A 504 -1.43 4.34 33.35
CA SER A 504 -0.13 3.80 33.79
C SER A 504 0.96 4.85 33.55
N ASP A 505 1.68 5.22 34.60
CA ASP A 505 2.80 6.17 34.51
C ASP A 505 4.04 5.56 33.84
N THR A 506 4.16 4.23 33.84
CA THR A 506 5.27 3.49 33.23
C THR A 506 4.75 2.41 32.29
N LEU A 507 5.21 2.43 31.04
CA LEU A 507 4.90 1.46 29.99
C LEU A 507 6.15 0.62 29.70
N THR A 508 5.99 -0.69 29.54
CA THR A 508 7.11 -1.63 29.26
C THR A 508 6.91 -2.32 27.92
N CYS A 509 7.98 -2.40 27.12
CA CYS A 509 7.99 -3.12 25.84
C CYS A 509 7.99 -4.64 26.10
N GLN A 510 6.92 -5.31 25.70
CA GLN A 510 6.67 -6.73 25.95
C GLN A 510 7.37 -7.64 24.93
N TRP A 511 7.27 -8.96 25.13
CA TRP A 511 7.93 -9.96 24.27
C TRP A 511 7.36 -9.99 22.84
N ASP A 512 6.10 -9.60 22.68
CA ASP A 512 5.36 -9.50 21.42
C ASP A 512 5.55 -8.17 20.69
N LEU A 513 6.48 -7.33 21.17
CA LEU A 513 6.77 -5.98 20.64
C LEU A 513 5.58 -5.00 20.77
N SER A 514 4.66 -5.28 21.69
CA SER A 514 3.60 -4.34 22.11
C SER A 514 3.95 -3.64 23.43
N TRP A 515 3.33 -2.50 23.70
CA TRP A 515 3.43 -1.83 25.00
C TRP A 515 2.48 -2.45 26.01
N SER A 516 2.87 -2.46 27.29
CA SER A 516 2.07 -3.02 28.39
C SER A 516 0.68 -2.40 28.57
N SER A 517 0.51 -1.15 28.14
CA SER A 517 -0.74 -0.39 28.20
C SER A 517 -0.72 0.79 27.22
N ASP A 518 -1.86 1.44 27.01
CA ASP A 518 -1.95 2.68 26.23
C ASP A 518 -1.28 3.87 26.95
N PRO A 519 -0.87 4.93 26.23
CA PRO A 519 -0.31 6.15 26.82
C PRO A 519 -1.28 6.82 27.81
N PRO A 520 -0.80 7.30 28.97
CA PRO A 520 -1.63 8.02 29.93
C PRO A 520 -1.94 9.43 29.45
N PHE A 521 -2.88 10.11 30.11
CA PHE A 521 -3.16 11.52 29.87
C PHE A 521 -3.11 12.33 31.17
N CYS A 522 -2.82 13.63 31.03
CA CYS A 522 -2.69 14.55 32.15
C CYS A 522 -3.98 15.35 32.35
N GLU A 523 -4.63 15.19 33.51
CA GLU A 523 -5.84 15.93 33.88
C GLU A 523 -5.49 17.07 34.83
N LYS A 524 -6.15 18.23 34.69
CA LYS A 524 -5.87 19.39 35.54
C LYS A 524 -6.31 19.12 36.99
N ILE A 525 -5.46 19.41 37.95
CA ILE A 525 -5.79 19.29 39.38
C ILE A 525 -6.82 20.37 39.75
N MET A 526 -8.00 19.93 40.19
CA MET A 526 -9.12 20.80 40.56
C MET A 526 -9.46 20.77 42.05
N TYR A 527 -8.63 20.14 42.87
CA TYR A 527 -8.79 20.04 44.32
C TYR A 527 -7.60 20.64 45.06
N CYS A 528 -7.84 21.15 46.27
CA CYS A 528 -6.78 21.56 47.17
C CYS A 528 -6.40 20.41 48.13
N THR A 529 -5.15 20.37 48.57
CA THR A 529 -4.70 19.45 49.62
C THR A 529 -5.39 19.77 50.96
N ASP A 530 -5.73 18.77 51.78
CA ASP A 530 -6.32 19.05 53.10
C ASP A 530 -5.36 19.89 53.97
N PRO A 531 -5.73 21.10 54.42
CA PRO A 531 -4.91 21.92 55.32
C PRO A 531 -4.60 21.25 56.67
N GLY A 532 -5.40 20.26 57.07
CA GLY A 532 -5.29 19.58 58.36
C GLY A 532 -6.21 20.16 59.45
N GLU A 533 -6.06 19.62 60.66
CA GLU A 533 -6.86 19.99 61.83
C GLU A 533 -6.13 20.99 62.72
N VAL A 534 -6.89 21.87 63.39
CA VAL A 534 -6.35 22.86 64.33
C VAL A 534 -6.72 22.46 65.75
N ASP A 535 -5.72 22.41 66.63
CA ASP A 535 -5.90 22.07 68.04
C ASP A 535 -6.90 23.00 68.72
N HIS A 536 -7.71 22.45 69.62
CA HIS A 536 -8.78 23.17 70.35
C HIS A 536 -9.77 23.92 69.43
N SER A 537 -10.01 23.39 68.23
CA SER A 537 -11.00 23.93 67.29
C SER A 537 -11.92 22.84 66.73
N THR A 538 -12.99 23.27 66.08
CA THR A 538 -13.84 22.46 65.21
C THR A 538 -13.77 23.03 63.79
N ARG A 539 -13.76 22.15 62.78
CA ARG A 539 -13.77 22.55 61.36
C ARG A 539 -15.07 22.12 60.68
N LEU A 540 -15.65 23.01 59.88
CA LEU A 540 -16.79 22.72 59.02
C LEU A 540 -16.34 22.82 57.56
N ILE A 541 -16.45 21.72 56.82
CA ILE A 541 -16.04 21.62 55.41
C ILE A 541 -17.30 21.65 54.54
N SER A 542 -17.34 22.54 53.55
CA SER A 542 -18.50 22.66 52.65
C SER A 542 -18.62 21.50 51.64
N ASP A 543 -17.50 20.95 51.19
CA ASP A 543 -17.43 19.83 50.25
C ASP A 543 -16.26 18.90 50.64
N PRO A 544 -16.53 17.61 50.95
CA PRO A 544 -15.49 16.66 51.38
C PRO A 544 -14.45 16.33 50.30
N VAL A 545 -14.71 16.62 49.01
CA VAL A 545 -13.78 16.37 47.89
C VAL A 545 -12.75 17.51 47.73
N LEU A 546 -12.92 18.62 48.46
CA LEU A 546 -12.00 19.77 48.48
C LEU A 546 -11.75 20.41 47.10
N LEU A 547 -12.76 20.36 46.22
CA LEU A 547 -12.72 20.99 44.90
C LEU A 547 -12.55 22.52 45.00
N VAL A 548 -12.09 23.16 43.92
CA VAL A 548 -12.03 24.62 43.79
C VAL A 548 -13.39 25.24 44.14
N GLY A 549 -13.39 26.20 45.06
CA GLY A 549 -14.58 26.80 45.64
C GLY A 549 -14.97 26.26 47.02
N THR A 550 -14.38 25.13 47.46
CA THR A 550 -14.60 24.59 48.80
C THR A 550 -14.15 25.57 49.87
N THR A 551 -14.97 25.73 50.91
CA THR A 551 -14.65 26.54 52.08
C THR A 551 -14.55 25.69 53.34
N ILE A 552 -13.50 25.89 54.12
CA ILE A 552 -13.30 25.31 55.45
C ILE A 552 -13.41 26.43 56.48
N GLN A 553 -14.36 26.30 57.40
CA GLN A 553 -14.55 27.25 58.49
C GLN A 553 -14.05 26.66 59.81
N TYR A 554 -13.09 27.35 60.44
CA TYR A 554 -12.56 26.97 61.76
C TYR A 554 -13.24 27.77 62.86
N THR A 555 -13.66 27.08 63.91
CA THR A 555 -14.28 27.67 65.10
C THR A 555 -13.58 27.14 66.35
N CYS A 556 -12.97 28.02 67.14
CA CYS A 556 -12.32 27.62 68.39
C CYS A 556 -13.31 27.12 69.44
N ASN A 557 -12.86 26.17 70.27
CA ASN A 557 -13.61 25.71 71.43
C ASN A 557 -13.72 26.82 72.49
N PRO A 558 -14.72 26.76 73.39
CA PRO A 558 -14.88 27.77 74.45
C PRO A 558 -13.60 27.96 75.29
N GLY A 559 -13.22 29.22 75.55
CA GLY A 559 -11.99 29.59 76.28
C GLY A 559 -10.76 29.85 75.41
N PHE A 560 -10.90 29.72 74.07
CA PHE A 560 -9.87 30.01 73.09
C PHE A 560 -10.36 31.04 72.06
N VAL A 561 -9.47 31.94 71.67
CA VAL A 561 -9.66 32.97 70.64
C VAL A 561 -8.94 32.54 69.37
N LEU A 562 -9.59 32.73 68.21
CA LEU A 562 -9.00 32.42 66.91
C LEU A 562 -7.98 33.50 66.51
N ASP A 563 -6.75 33.07 66.24
CA ASP A 563 -5.68 33.87 65.67
C ASP A 563 -5.44 33.43 64.21
N GLY A 564 -5.86 34.26 63.26
CA GLY A 564 -5.80 33.99 61.82
C GLY A 564 -7.15 34.09 61.10
N SER A 565 -7.22 33.58 59.87
CA SER A 565 -8.46 33.57 59.08
C SER A 565 -9.40 32.45 59.55
N SER A 566 -10.65 32.79 59.86
CA SER A 566 -11.69 31.81 60.23
C SER A 566 -12.23 31.02 59.04
N LEU A 567 -11.97 31.47 57.81
CA LEU A 567 -12.48 30.87 56.58
C LEU A 567 -11.34 30.69 55.58
N LEU A 568 -11.10 29.45 55.16
CA LEU A 568 -10.17 29.10 54.10
C LEU A 568 -10.98 28.68 52.87
N THR A 569 -10.84 29.41 51.78
CA THR A 569 -11.42 29.06 50.47
C THR A 569 -10.34 28.48 49.55
N CYS A 570 -10.63 27.34 48.91
CA CYS A 570 -9.81 26.74 47.86
C CYS A 570 -10.05 27.50 46.56
N TYR A 571 -9.00 28.01 45.91
CA TYR A 571 -9.13 28.73 44.64
C TYR A 571 -8.08 28.26 43.63
N SER A 572 -8.48 28.28 42.36
CA SER A 572 -7.60 27.90 41.25
C SER A 572 -6.67 29.04 40.87
N ARG A 573 -5.42 28.71 40.52
CA ARG A 573 -4.46 29.64 39.90
C ARG A 573 -4.38 29.36 38.40
N GLU A 574 -4.04 30.38 37.61
CA GLU A 574 -3.79 30.20 36.16
C GLU A 574 -2.64 29.22 35.88
N THR A 575 -1.62 29.17 36.74
CA THR A 575 -0.49 28.24 36.67
C THR A 575 -0.24 27.53 38.00
N GLY A 576 -0.18 26.20 38.00
CA GLY A 576 0.11 25.38 39.18
C GLY A 576 -1.12 24.84 39.92
N THR A 577 -0.89 24.22 41.07
CA THR A 577 -1.94 23.56 41.86
C THR A 577 -2.89 24.57 42.53
N PRO A 578 -4.18 24.23 42.72
CA PRO A 578 -5.09 25.01 43.54
C PRO A 578 -4.55 25.19 44.96
N ILE A 579 -4.74 26.39 45.53
CA ILE A 579 -4.25 26.71 46.87
C ILE A 579 -5.33 27.30 47.76
N TRP A 580 -5.12 27.21 49.06
CA TRP A 580 -5.96 27.87 50.05
C TRP A 580 -5.63 29.36 50.15
N THR A 581 -6.67 30.18 50.29
CA THR A 581 -6.60 31.64 50.46
C THR A 581 -5.81 32.10 51.69
N SER A 582 -5.63 31.25 52.71
CA SER A 582 -4.93 31.59 53.95
C SER A 582 -4.24 30.35 54.54
N ARG A 583 -3.26 30.59 55.42
CA ARG A 583 -2.61 29.52 56.22
C ARG A 583 -3.54 29.03 57.33
N LEU A 584 -3.22 27.88 57.90
CA LEU A 584 -3.97 27.28 59.01
C LEU A 584 -4.02 28.25 60.21
N PRO A 585 -5.20 28.56 60.79
CA PRO A 585 -5.32 29.41 61.96
C PRO A 585 -4.91 28.68 63.25
N HIS A 586 -4.68 29.44 64.33
CA HIS A 586 -4.39 28.89 65.66
C HIS A 586 -5.44 29.33 66.68
N CYS A 587 -5.81 28.44 67.60
CA CYS A 587 -6.66 28.79 68.74
C CYS A 587 -5.77 29.04 69.97
N VAL A 588 -5.65 30.31 70.39
CA VAL A 588 -4.89 30.71 71.56
C VAL A 588 -5.81 30.88 72.76
N SER A 589 -5.37 30.55 73.98
CA SER A 589 -6.22 30.73 75.16
C SER A 589 -6.50 32.22 75.40
N GLU A 590 -7.68 32.56 75.93
CA GLU A 590 -8.05 33.96 76.25
C GLU A 590 -7.00 34.65 77.16
N ALA A 591 -6.39 33.90 78.08
CA ALA A 591 -5.31 34.39 78.95
C ALA A 591 -4.01 34.72 78.18
N ALA A 592 -3.72 34.03 77.07
CA ALA A 592 -2.58 34.32 76.21
C ALA A 592 -2.86 35.50 75.27
N ALA A 593 -4.10 35.65 74.79
CA ALA A 593 -4.51 36.76 73.94
C ALA A 593 -4.38 38.13 74.66
N GLU A 594 -4.74 38.20 75.95
CA GLU A 594 -4.59 39.41 76.76
C GLU A 594 -3.12 39.82 76.96
N SER A 595 -2.18 38.86 77.01
CA SER A 595 -0.73 39.15 77.15
C SER A 595 -0.09 39.78 75.90
N SER A 596 -0.69 39.58 74.72
CA SER A 596 -0.20 40.15 73.45
C SER A 596 -0.48 41.67 73.33
N LEU A 597 -1.52 42.16 74.00
CA LEU A 597 -1.92 43.57 73.99
C LEU A 597 -1.00 44.45 74.87
N GLU A 598 -0.36 43.86 75.90
CA GLU A 598 0.67 44.55 76.70
C GLU A 598 2.03 44.57 75.97
N GLY A 599 2.39 43.53 75.22
CA GLY A 599 3.65 43.46 74.45
C GLY A 599 3.76 44.51 73.33
N GLY A 600 2.64 44.85 72.68
CA GLY A 600 2.59 45.91 71.66
C GLY A 600 2.91 47.30 72.20
N ASN A 601 2.49 47.59 73.43
CA ASN A 601 2.81 48.85 74.11
C ASN A 601 4.27 48.91 74.59
N VAL A 602 4.88 47.77 74.96
CA VAL A 602 6.30 47.70 75.32
C VAL A 602 7.20 47.88 74.09
N ALA A 603 6.81 47.35 72.93
CA ALA A 603 7.52 47.59 71.67
C ALA A 603 7.50 49.08 71.27
N LEU A 604 6.36 49.75 71.38
CA LEU A 604 6.25 51.20 71.15
C LEU A 604 7.09 52.02 72.16
N ALA A 605 7.16 51.60 73.43
CA ALA A 605 7.94 52.28 74.47
C ALA A 605 9.47 52.14 74.30
N ILE A 606 9.96 51.13 73.57
CA ILE A 606 11.39 50.92 73.29
C ILE A 606 11.79 51.52 71.94
N PHE A 607 10.97 51.36 70.90
CA PHE A 607 11.30 51.83 69.56
C PHE A 607 11.33 53.37 69.45
N ILE A 608 10.44 54.08 70.14
CA ILE A 608 10.38 55.56 70.08
C ILE A 608 11.64 56.23 70.68
N PRO A 609 12.14 55.86 71.87
CA PRO A 609 13.37 56.43 72.39
C PRO A 609 14.61 55.99 71.60
N VAL A 610 14.66 54.75 71.08
CA VAL A 610 15.77 54.29 70.22
C VAL A 610 15.82 55.06 68.90
N LEU A 611 14.66 55.38 68.31
CA LEU A 611 14.56 56.17 67.09
C LEU A 611 14.91 57.65 67.32
N LEU A 612 14.54 58.21 68.48
CA LEU A 612 14.97 59.54 68.92
C LEU A 612 16.49 59.63 69.17
N ILE A 613 17.08 58.62 69.81
CA ILE A 613 18.53 58.53 70.02
C ILE A 613 19.26 58.38 68.69
N SER A 614 18.71 57.60 67.75
CA SER A 614 19.26 57.43 66.40
C SER A 614 19.19 58.71 65.57
N LEU A 615 18.11 59.50 65.72
CA LEU A 615 17.98 60.82 65.09
C LEU A 615 18.92 61.86 65.71
N LEU A 616 19.16 61.82 67.02
CA LEU A 616 20.13 62.70 67.71
C LEU A 616 21.57 62.37 67.34
N LEU A 617 21.94 61.08 67.31
CA LEU A 617 23.26 60.61 66.88
C LEU A 617 23.47 60.84 65.37
N GLY A 618 22.45 60.59 64.55
CA GLY A 618 22.46 60.88 63.11
C GLY A 618 22.54 62.38 62.81
N GLY A 619 21.84 63.21 63.57
CA GLY A 619 21.91 64.69 63.47
C GLY A 619 23.28 65.24 63.85
N ALA A 620 23.91 64.70 64.90
CA ALA A 620 25.29 65.04 65.28
C ALA A 620 26.32 64.57 64.22
N TYR A 621 26.13 63.39 63.64
CA TYR A 621 26.97 62.86 62.56
C TYR A 621 26.87 63.71 61.29
N ILE A 622 25.67 64.17 60.91
CA ILE A 622 25.46 65.03 59.74
C ILE A 622 26.05 66.44 59.94
N TYR A 623 25.99 67.00 61.16
CA TYR A 623 26.61 68.29 61.48
C TYR A 623 28.15 68.25 61.39
N VAL A 624 28.77 67.15 61.85
CA VAL A 624 30.22 66.93 61.78
C VAL A 624 30.69 66.62 60.34
N THR A 625 29.90 65.90 59.55
CA THR A 625 30.24 65.56 58.16
C THR A 625 30.00 66.68 57.16
N ARG A 626 29.08 67.63 57.42
CA ARG A 626 28.86 68.85 56.60
C ARG A 626 29.94 69.94 56.75
N CYS A 627 30.88 69.81 57.69
CA CYS A 627 31.98 70.76 57.89
C CYS A 627 33.31 70.37 57.25
N ARG A 628 33.47 69.20 56.60
CA ARG A 628 34.83 68.76 56.19
C ARG A 628 35.13 68.44 54.74
N TYR A 629 34.19 68.25 53.83
CA TYR A 629 34.59 67.99 52.44
C TYR A 629 33.63 68.64 51.44
N TYR A 630 33.90 69.92 51.18
CA TYR A 630 33.70 70.50 49.87
C TYR A 630 34.61 69.77 48.87
N SER A 631 34.11 69.61 47.64
CA SER A 631 34.81 69.21 46.41
C SER A 631 35.32 67.75 46.34
N SER A 632 35.19 67.01 45.24
CA SER A 632 34.48 67.17 43.97
C SER A 632 34.65 65.86 43.18
N LEU A 633 33.70 65.61 42.28
CA LEU A 633 33.75 64.81 41.05
C LEU A 633 32.94 63.51 40.96
N ARG A 634 32.28 63.42 39.81
CA ARG A 634 31.25 62.50 39.33
C ARG A 634 31.83 61.28 38.62
N LEU A 635 31.07 60.18 38.60
CA LEU A 635 30.93 59.27 37.45
C LEU A 635 29.49 58.68 37.39
N PRO A 636 29.05 58.17 36.22
CA PRO A 636 27.64 58.18 35.79
C PRO A 636 26.91 56.82 35.82
N LEU A 637 25.61 56.93 35.50
CA LEU A 637 24.55 55.93 35.41
C LEU A 637 24.75 54.85 34.33
N MET A 638 24.17 53.66 34.57
CA MET A 638 23.87 52.65 33.54
C MET A 638 22.43 52.13 33.74
N TYR A 639 21.67 52.10 32.65
CA TYR A 639 20.27 51.68 32.53
C TYR A 639 20.15 50.21 32.04
N SER A 640 18.91 49.73 32.09
CA SER A 640 18.26 48.41 31.86
C SER A 640 18.50 47.61 30.55
N HIS A 641 18.48 46.26 30.68
CA HIS A 641 17.87 45.12 29.91
C HIS A 641 17.76 45.16 28.34
N PRO A 642 17.37 44.09 27.56
CA PRO A 642 17.04 42.65 27.79
C PRO A 642 17.51 41.57 26.72
N TYR A 643 17.23 40.28 27.02
CA TYR A 643 16.87 39.07 26.21
C TYR A 643 17.78 38.26 25.23
N SER A 644 17.50 36.94 25.23
CA SER A 644 17.66 35.86 24.20
C SER A 644 18.99 35.06 24.22
N GLN A 645 19.11 33.75 23.95
CA GLN A 645 18.28 32.52 23.92
C GLN A 645 19.24 31.35 23.55
N ILE A 646 18.92 30.09 23.90
CA ILE A 646 19.23 28.82 23.15
C ILE A 646 20.70 28.30 23.15
N THR A 647 21.11 27.02 23.26
CA THR A 647 20.58 25.66 23.59
C THR A 647 21.78 24.66 23.61
N VAL A 648 21.52 23.45 24.13
CA VAL A 648 22.10 22.11 23.83
C VAL A 648 23.19 21.57 24.75
N GLU A 649 22.85 20.37 25.23
CA GLU A 649 23.48 19.42 26.12
C GLU A 649 24.78 18.81 25.56
N THR A 650 25.61 18.27 26.46
CA THR A 650 25.93 16.83 26.43
C THR A 650 26.68 16.47 27.71
N GLU A 651 26.06 15.59 28.48
CA GLU A 651 26.67 14.78 29.53
C GLU A 651 27.31 13.56 28.82
N PHE A 652 28.50 13.12 29.21
CA PHE A 652 28.67 11.78 29.78
C PHE A 652 30.11 11.43 30.16
N ASP A 653 30.12 10.53 31.13
CA ASP A 653 31.20 9.97 31.93
C ASP A 653 32.41 9.38 31.21
N ASN A 654 33.51 9.43 31.96
CA ASN A 654 34.79 8.79 31.77
C ASN A 654 34.73 7.32 32.27
N PRO A 655 35.29 6.36 31.53
CA PRO A 655 36.21 5.45 32.21
C PRO A 655 37.49 5.16 31.40
N ILE A 656 38.61 5.48 32.04
CA ILE A 656 39.90 4.77 32.09
C ILE A 656 40.09 3.66 31.03
N TYR A 657 40.91 3.94 30.02
CA TYR A 657 41.96 3.01 29.58
C TYR A 657 43.21 3.79 29.15
N GLU A 658 44.34 3.21 29.54
CA GLU A 658 45.69 3.72 29.40
C GLU A 658 46.17 3.86 27.94
N THR A 659 47.04 4.85 27.76
CA THR A 659 48.12 5.00 26.76
C THR A 659 47.78 5.41 25.34
N GLY A 660 48.35 6.57 24.96
CA GLY A 660 49.07 6.67 23.69
C GLY A 660 48.71 7.83 22.78
N GLU A 661 49.43 8.94 22.95
CA GLU A 661 49.73 9.97 21.94
C GLU A 661 48.73 11.09 21.66
N THR A 662 49.30 12.29 21.82
CA THR A 662 48.81 13.65 21.60
C THR A 662 48.51 13.98 20.14
N ARG A 663 47.50 14.83 19.89
CA ARG A 663 47.55 15.88 18.86
C ARG A 663 46.53 16.99 19.15
N GLU A 664 47.02 18.22 19.25
CA GLU A 664 46.25 19.46 19.38
C GLU A 664 45.66 19.90 18.03
N TYR A 665 44.48 20.53 18.07
CA TYR A 665 44.15 21.62 17.16
C TYR A 665 43.54 22.78 17.95
N GLU A 666 44.07 23.96 17.64
CA GLU A 666 43.73 25.28 18.17
C GLU A 666 42.48 25.82 17.46
N VAL A 667 41.55 26.41 18.22
CA VAL A 667 40.58 27.37 17.68
C VAL A 667 40.70 28.67 18.45
N SER A 668 41.20 29.67 17.72
CA SER A 668 41.12 31.09 18.02
C SER A 668 39.66 31.52 18.19
N ILE A 669 39.39 32.27 19.27
CA ILE A 669 38.11 32.93 19.56
C ILE A 669 37.84 34.05 18.56
#